data_AF-A0A955X8M8-F1
#
_entry.id   AF-A0A955X8M8-F1
#
_cell.length_a   1.000
_cell.length_b   1.000
_cell.length_c   1.000
_cell.angle_alpha   90.00
_cell.angle_beta   90.00
_cell.angle_gamma   90.00
#
_symmetry.space_group_name_H-M   'P 1'
#
loop_
_entity.id
_entity.type
_entity.pdbx_description
1 polymer ?
#
loop_
_entity_poly.entity_id
_entity_poly.type
_entity_poly.pdbx_seq_one_letter_code
_entity_poly.pdbx_strand_id
1 'polypeptide(L)'
;MGKEPVATHGPEAGEARARYSLDSTQLFGDPLRSACPELESLTRELQAELVGLATDVRRGPLTRHHSEAGAYLGELRREFLRHHRRLVVQTRTDDRVQLLELIRSELAELSERLRTVVLSRSSRMSQELWRPSLLVTALERTMEVLPEWVPAEYEPRSLARQPGDTLLRRMARWLLRGKVRIKRLFGGGPRRMVPMRSLARYHLIGMTMERVEGLAALFVQADQQLVSHSRLILDGIARGFDIIREHAVQEDLQDVLASFRQQVEEEFALAEEEMTRLVDDGARRAARILGEGMKAVKADLPVLGTFELPARRRRAERMVAAQGPALEDLERRMAKVRETIAASYVYLGLHLETASFRARVRVMLGRQLSELRKDVRGRSHTQIERVLHAVEETLEGIAGLAAEGSGSNPPAASAPSAPSLPVRPAAEEEEEEDTDDLPSWMESLERVLSEAMRAANQLVEQLTEEQLVAPLLDGLNREAQALTDRYKVPAGRLPHAEWRLPAPLPTVEVFLSDVAAAYVQTDIAPELLRITNAAVTVLQPMLTVLHDLERVVTIDSEHYGGELDLERPPEGESDLSEVAVAALKRSRAALAEMLDRTSAWSDELTDDLRDTILSKIDTLRERLSEASVAQLRRRGGVKPQAFTHQVDRLTQFLNKLGDESTQWVRRAAGEERLASWRTWLGLPGVVLRPEDVAGLLVQPEPEGEIPLFYRRLFAANAHWAADLLPDQRRAVDRVKKVLARAPGVGLRTAAIISAEGAGQGALLAFITRGDRFNVVRRLTFSRPMSVRDVETIFQDGAQGQLLVVGGFHWLLSMQAGGFEPLRRFLGGVLADAGKNAWVLEAAEPVWAYARRLAPVEDVFSEAITVGPVSPQELEGSLMSRHALSGLGLRFAGPGEGPAAESGARERFFIGLHTHTGGRLTRALPAWLSSVVEVDEEAQVVRMGPPPPPVVSALSTLEDEILVLLMAVLRQGWVDGPTLAQLFRWDEVTAQGRLMRLVTDGLLERKTGGFFTVRRHLRHGLQEVLRSRGWYR
;
A
#
# COMPACT_ATOMS: atom_id res chain seq x y z
N MET A 1 -19.88 -57.97 8.71
CA MET A 1 -19.94 -59.34 8.17
C MET A 1 -18.52 -59.80 7.91
N GLY A 2 -18.17 -60.97 8.44
CA GLY A 2 -16.78 -61.42 8.60
C GLY A 2 -16.05 -61.75 7.30
N LYS A 3 -14.73 -61.59 7.35
CA LYS A 3 -13.77 -62.31 6.51
C LYS A 3 -12.54 -62.61 7.34
N GLU A 4 -12.21 -63.90 7.39
CA GLU A 4 -11.04 -64.50 8.00
C GLU A 4 -9.74 -63.93 7.41
N PRO A 5 -8.63 -63.90 8.18
CA PRO A 5 -7.32 -63.59 7.64
C PRO A 5 -6.79 -64.79 6.84
N VAL A 6 -6.62 -64.59 5.53
CA VAL A 6 -5.92 -65.52 4.65
C VAL A 6 -4.44 -65.56 5.05
N ALA A 7 -4.01 -66.69 5.59
CA ALA A 7 -2.61 -67.00 5.85
C ALA A 7 -1.91 -67.37 4.54
N THR A 8 -1.12 -66.47 3.99
CA THR A 8 -0.11 -66.77 2.96
C THR A 8 1.27 -66.87 3.62
N HIS A 9 1.59 -68.06 4.14
CA HIS A 9 2.98 -68.41 4.46
C HIS A 9 3.71 -68.81 3.18
N GLY A 10 4.33 -67.84 2.51
CA GLY A 10 5.32 -68.07 1.45
C GLY A 10 6.73 -68.26 2.00
N PRO A 11 7.62 -68.99 1.30
CA PRO A 11 9.00 -69.27 1.74
C PRO A 11 9.90 -68.03 1.88
N GLU A 12 9.48 -66.87 1.37
CA GLU A 12 10.21 -65.59 1.54
C GLU A 12 10.17 -65.04 2.97
N ALA A 13 9.19 -65.42 3.79
CA ALA A 13 9.14 -65.04 5.21
C ALA A 13 10.26 -65.72 6.03
N GLY A 14 10.81 -66.83 5.54
CA GLY A 14 11.98 -67.50 6.11
C GLY A 14 13.30 -66.77 5.81
N GLU A 15 13.47 -66.28 4.59
CA GLU A 15 14.68 -65.53 4.19
C GLU A 15 14.71 -64.11 4.76
N ALA A 16 13.57 -63.43 4.88
CA ALA A 16 13.50 -62.11 5.54
C ALA A 16 13.78 -62.21 7.05
N ARG A 17 13.36 -63.29 7.72
CA ARG A 17 13.71 -63.55 9.13
C ARG A 17 15.20 -63.88 9.32
N ALA A 18 15.84 -64.49 8.33
CA ALA A 18 17.26 -64.84 8.39
C ALA A 18 18.19 -63.62 8.21
N ARG A 19 17.83 -62.64 7.35
CA ARG A 19 18.66 -61.45 7.06
C ARG A 19 18.77 -60.44 8.21
N TYR A 20 17.90 -60.52 9.22
CA TYR A 20 17.84 -59.56 10.34
C TYR A 20 17.94 -60.20 11.73
N SER A 21 18.38 -61.45 11.81
CA SER A 21 18.77 -62.04 13.09
C SER A 21 20.03 -61.34 13.61
N LEU A 22 20.06 -60.93 14.88
CA LEU A 22 21.27 -60.45 15.53
C LEU A 22 22.27 -61.62 15.52
N ASP A 23 23.15 -61.68 14.53
CA ASP A 23 24.17 -62.74 14.45
C ASP A 23 25.09 -62.61 15.68
N SER A 24 24.78 -63.44 16.68
CA SER A 24 25.37 -63.37 18.01
C SER A 24 26.88 -63.55 17.97
N THR A 25 27.39 -64.29 16.98
CA THR A 25 28.81 -64.61 16.84
C THR A 25 29.60 -63.41 16.32
N GLN A 26 29.07 -62.68 15.33
CA GLN A 26 29.73 -61.49 14.79
C GLN A 26 29.73 -60.31 15.80
N LEU A 27 28.61 -60.09 16.49
CA LEU A 27 28.44 -58.93 17.36
C LEU A 27 29.05 -59.13 18.76
N PHE A 28 28.91 -60.31 19.36
CA PHE A 28 29.38 -60.61 20.73
C PHE A 28 30.67 -61.46 20.77
N GLY A 29 31.19 -61.84 19.62
CA GLY A 29 32.43 -62.63 19.47
C GLY A 29 32.26 -64.09 19.85
N ASP A 30 33.29 -64.88 19.59
CA ASP A 30 33.29 -66.32 19.84
C ASP A 30 32.94 -66.67 21.31
N PRO A 31 32.31 -67.83 21.56
CA PRO A 31 32.09 -68.30 22.92
C PRO A 31 33.43 -68.46 23.65
N LEU A 32 33.45 -68.11 24.94
CA LEU A 32 34.64 -68.27 25.76
C LEU A 32 35.00 -69.76 25.85
N ARG A 33 36.27 -70.08 25.56
CA ARG A 33 36.87 -71.39 25.82
C ARG A 33 37.82 -71.25 27.01
N SER A 34 37.46 -71.82 28.14
CA SER A 34 38.17 -71.70 29.42
C SER A 34 38.36 -73.07 30.07
N ALA A 35 39.40 -73.21 30.87
CA ALA A 35 39.59 -74.39 31.72
C ALA A 35 38.51 -74.53 32.81
N CYS A 36 37.66 -73.52 33.01
CA CYS A 36 36.61 -73.48 34.03
C CYS A 36 35.20 -73.47 33.39
N PRO A 37 34.42 -74.57 33.49
CA PRO A 37 33.08 -74.65 32.88
C PRO A 37 32.07 -73.68 33.54
N GLU A 38 32.29 -73.31 34.80
CA GLU A 38 31.47 -72.33 35.51
C GLU A 38 31.61 -70.92 34.91
N LEU A 39 32.82 -70.51 34.51
CA LEU A 39 33.04 -69.25 33.80
C LEU A 39 32.43 -69.27 32.39
N GLU A 40 32.45 -70.42 31.71
CA GLU A 40 31.78 -70.57 30.41
C GLU A 40 30.26 -70.47 30.52
N SER A 41 29.66 -71.05 31.57
CA SER A 41 28.21 -70.93 31.81
C SER A 41 27.82 -69.49 32.11
N LEU A 42 28.49 -68.85 33.07
CA LEU A 42 28.19 -67.47 33.47
C LEU A 42 28.38 -66.47 32.33
N THR A 43 29.38 -66.67 31.47
CA THR A 43 29.57 -65.82 30.29
C THR A 43 28.52 -66.07 29.21
N ARG A 44 28.05 -67.31 29.04
CA ARG A 44 26.97 -67.65 28.12
C ARG A 44 25.64 -67.05 28.58
N GLU A 45 25.33 -67.17 29.87
CA GLU A 45 24.15 -66.55 30.50
C GLU A 45 24.18 -65.03 30.38
N LEU A 46 25.29 -64.39 30.74
CA LEU A 46 25.46 -62.95 30.57
C LEU A 46 25.29 -62.52 29.10
N GLN A 47 25.85 -63.26 28.15
CA GLN A 47 25.66 -62.97 26.73
C GLN A 47 24.19 -63.09 26.32
N ALA A 48 23.47 -64.12 26.78
CA ALA A 48 22.06 -64.29 26.49
C ALA A 48 21.22 -63.13 27.04
N GLU A 49 21.49 -62.69 28.26
CA GLU A 49 20.85 -61.52 28.88
C GLU A 49 21.12 -60.23 28.10
N LEU A 50 22.37 -60.00 27.64
CA LEU A 50 22.71 -58.83 26.83
C LEU A 50 22.05 -58.83 25.44
N VAL A 51 21.88 -60.01 24.84
CA VAL A 51 21.10 -60.18 23.60
C VAL A 51 19.61 -59.90 23.86
N GLY A 52 19.10 -60.34 25.01
CA GLY A 52 17.76 -59.99 25.50
C GLY A 52 17.59 -58.48 25.61
N LEU A 53 18.51 -57.80 26.29
CA LEU A 53 18.48 -56.35 26.48
C LEU A 53 18.51 -55.58 25.14
N ALA A 54 19.36 -56.00 24.19
CA ALA A 54 19.37 -55.41 22.84
C ALA A 54 18.03 -55.62 22.11
N THR A 55 17.39 -56.78 22.31
CA THR A 55 16.07 -57.10 21.76
C THR A 55 14.97 -56.29 22.42
N ASP A 56 15.08 -55.98 23.71
CA ASP A 56 14.14 -55.14 24.45
C ASP A 56 14.21 -53.69 24.02
N VAL A 57 15.42 -53.17 23.71
CA VAL A 57 15.57 -51.84 23.07
C VAL A 57 14.84 -51.79 21.73
N ARG A 58 14.90 -52.88 20.94
CA ARG A 58 14.14 -52.98 19.69
C ARG A 58 12.63 -52.99 19.94
N ARG A 59 12.13 -53.90 20.77
CA ARG A 59 10.69 -54.12 21.01
C ARG A 59 10.00 -53.04 21.83
N GLY A 60 10.75 -52.31 22.65
CA GLY A 60 10.23 -51.24 23.49
C GLY A 60 10.35 -49.87 22.82
N PRO A 61 11.42 -49.12 23.10
CA PRO A 61 11.51 -47.71 22.72
C PRO A 61 11.59 -47.46 21.20
N LEU A 62 12.27 -48.32 20.43
CA LEU A 62 12.36 -48.15 18.98
C LEU A 62 11.02 -48.45 18.29
N THR A 63 10.35 -49.55 18.62
CA THR A 63 9.00 -49.84 18.11
C THR A 63 7.99 -48.79 18.53
N ARG A 64 8.06 -48.28 19.78
CA ARG A 64 7.19 -47.18 20.22
C ARG A 64 7.40 -45.92 19.38
N HIS A 65 8.66 -45.51 19.20
CA HIS A 65 9.00 -44.36 18.36
C HIS A 65 8.50 -44.54 16.92
N HIS A 66 8.71 -45.72 16.33
CA HIS A 66 8.21 -46.07 15.01
C HIS A 66 6.68 -45.97 14.93
N SER A 67 5.95 -46.51 15.92
CA SER A 67 4.49 -46.45 15.95
C SER A 67 3.95 -45.02 16.03
N GLU A 68 4.62 -44.13 16.76
CA GLU A 68 4.21 -42.73 16.88
C GLU A 68 4.55 -41.92 15.63
N ALA A 69 5.70 -42.20 14.99
CA ALA A 69 6.05 -41.64 13.69
C ALA A 69 5.05 -42.09 12.61
N GLY A 70 4.69 -43.38 12.60
CA GLY A 70 3.68 -43.93 11.69
C GLY A 70 2.29 -43.37 11.93
N ALA A 71 1.87 -43.16 13.20
CA ALA A 71 0.61 -42.49 13.50
C ALA A 71 0.56 -41.06 12.96
N TYR A 72 1.64 -40.30 13.13
CA TYR A 72 1.78 -38.94 12.59
C TYR A 72 1.75 -38.92 11.05
N LEU A 73 2.52 -39.77 10.37
CA LEU A 73 2.49 -39.88 8.91
C LEU A 73 1.11 -40.33 8.40
N GLY A 74 0.46 -41.25 9.12
CA GLY A 74 -0.90 -41.71 8.81
C GLY A 74 -1.97 -40.63 8.96
N GLU A 75 -1.82 -39.71 9.93
CA GLU A 75 -2.70 -38.54 10.07
C GLU A 75 -2.50 -37.56 8.90
N LEU A 76 -1.25 -37.23 8.54
CA LEU A 76 -0.96 -36.38 7.38
C LEU A 76 -1.52 -36.97 6.07
N ARG A 77 -1.26 -38.25 5.83
CA ARG A 77 -1.73 -38.98 4.64
C ARG A 77 -3.25 -39.00 4.57
N ARG A 78 -3.93 -39.20 5.70
CA ARG A 78 -5.39 -39.23 5.76
C ARG A 78 -6.01 -37.90 5.35
N GLU A 79 -5.50 -36.79 5.87
CA GLU A 79 -5.99 -35.46 5.49
C GLU A 79 -5.72 -35.18 4.02
N PHE A 80 -4.50 -35.49 3.53
CA PHE A 80 -4.17 -35.38 2.10
C PHE A 80 -5.16 -36.14 1.21
N LEU A 81 -5.36 -37.44 1.47
CA LEU A 81 -6.26 -38.29 0.67
C LEU A 81 -7.72 -37.83 0.74
N ARG A 82 -8.15 -37.26 1.86
CA ARG A 82 -9.50 -36.71 2.02
C ARG A 82 -9.72 -35.53 1.09
N HIS A 83 -8.78 -34.58 1.07
CA HIS A 83 -8.84 -33.40 0.21
C HIS A 83 -8.65 -33.77 -1.27
N HIS A 84 -7.71 -34.67 -1.59
CA HIS A 84 -7.53 -35.21 -2.94
C HIS A 84 -8.81 -35.84 -3.49
N ARG A 85 -9.49 -36.67 -2.68
CA ARG A 85 -10.76 -37.30 -3.08
C ARG A 85 -11.86 -36.26 -3.35
N ARG A 86 -11.94 -35.18 -2.57
CA ARG A 86 -12.91 -34.10 -2.83
C ARG A 86 -12.64 -33.44 -4.18
N LEU A 87 -11.39 -33.16 -4.51
CA LEU A 87 -11.00 -32.63 -5.81
C LEU A 87 -11.42 -33.56 -6.95
N VAL A 88 -11.11 -34.86 -6.87
CA VAL A 88 -11.48 -35.85 -7.90
C VAL A 88 -13.00 -35.96 -8.11
N VAL A 89 -13.81 -35.74 -7.06
CA VAL A 89 -15.28 -35.72 -7.20
C VAL A 89 -15.74 -34.45 -7.92
N GLN A 90 -15.12 -33.32 -7.63
CA GLN A 90 -15.49 -32.00 -8.13
C GLN A 90 -14.99 -31.72 -9.56
N THR A 91 -13.96 -32.43 -10.04
CA THR A 91 -13.54 -32.40 -11.45
C THR A 91 -14.57 -32.96 -12.43
N ARG A 92 -15.72 -33.46 -11.94
CA ARG A 92 -16.87 -33.87 -12.76
C ARG A 92 -17.83 -32.72 -13.08
N THR A 93 -17.59 -31.55 -12.49
CA THR A 93 -18.38 -30.34 -12.73
C THR A 93 -17.86 -29.63 -13.97
N ASP A 94 -18.76 -29.25 -14.90
CA ASP A 94 -18.38 -28.55 -16.15
C ASP A 94 -17.96 -27.09 -15.94
N ASP A 95 -18.19 -26.52 -14.75
CA ASP A 95 -17.82 -25.14 -14.42
C ASP A 95 -16.35 -25.03 -13.97
N ARG A 96 -15.51 -24.58 -14.91
CA ARG A 96 -14.06 -24.40 -14.72
C ARG A 96 -13.71 -23.28 -13.72
N VAL A 97 -14.55 -22.25 -13.60
CA VAL A 97 -14.31 -21.14 -12.67
C VAL A 97 -14.56 -21.60 -11.25
N GLN A 98 -15.67 -22.32 -11.04
CA GLN A 98 -16.01 -22.93 -9.75
C GLN A 98 -14.95 -23.94 -9.31
N LEU A 99 -14.38 -24.71 -10.24
CA LEU A 99 -13.31 -25.67 -9.95
C LEU A 99 -12.02 -24.98 -9.45
N LEU A 100 -11.62 -23.86 -10.06
CA LEU A 100 -10.45 -23.08 -9.63
C LEU A 100 -10.62 -22.48 -8.23
N GLU A 101 -11.82 -22.00 -7.90
CA GLU A 101 -12.14 -21.51 -6.54
C GLU A 101 -12.10 -22.65 -5.52
N LEU A 102 -12.63 -23.82 -5.89
CA LEU A 102 -12.63 -25.00 -5.04
C LEU A 102 -11.22 -25.54 -4.79
N ILE A 103 -10.33 -25.56 -5.79
CA ILE A 103 -8.93 -25.94 -5.59
C ILE A 103 -8.24 -25.03 -4.55
N ARG A 104 -8.52 -23.72 -4.60
CA ARG A 104 -7.96 -22.73 -3.66
C ARG A 104 -8.48 -22.92 -2.24
N SER A 105 -9.79 -23.17 -2.09
CA SER A 105 -10.39 -23.38 -0.77
C SER A 105 -9.94 -24.70 -0.14
N GLU A 106 -9.84 -25.77 -0.93
CA GLU A 106 -9.33 -27.06 -0.47
C GLU A 106 -7.85 -27.00 -0.06
N LEU A 107 -7.01 -26.25 -0.79
CA LEU A 107 -5.62 -26.02 -0.37
C LEU A 107 -5.53 -25.25 0.96
N ALA A 108 -6.39 -24.25 1.16
CA ALA A 108 -6.44 -23.47 2.38
C ALA A 108 -6.85 -24.33 3.59
N GLU A 109 -7.91 -25.16 3.43
CA GLU A 109 -8.37 -26.07 4.47
C GLU A 109 -7.32 -27.16 4.75
N LEU A 110 -6.75 -27.78 3.71
CA LEU A 110 -5.70 -28.80 3.85
C LEU A 110 -4.50 -28.24 4.62
N SER A 111 -4.02 -27.04 4.26
CA SER A 111 -2.88 -26.40 4.95
C SER A 111 -3.15 -26.23 6.44
N GLU A 112 -4.37 -25.84 6.82
CA GLU A 112 -4.77 -25.65 8.22
C GLU A 112 -4.89 -26.98 9.00
N ARG A 113 -5.41 -28.04 8.34
CA ARG A 113 -5.46 -29.39 8.91
C ARG A 113 -4.05 -29.94 9.13
N LEU A 114 -3.18 -29.84 8.12
CA LEU A 114 -1.80 -30.30 8.21
C LEU A 114 -1.02 -29.50 9.27
N ARG A 115 -1.28 -28.19 9.40
CA ARG A 115 -0.70 -27.35 10.45
C ARG A 115 -1.04 -27.89 11.83
N THR A 116 -2.30 -28.24 12.05
CA THR A 116 -2.77 -28.82 13.33
C THR A 116 -2.06 -30.13 13.65
N VAL A 117 -1.90 -31.03 12.66
CA VAL A 117 -1.19 -32.32 12.83
C VAL A 117 0.29 -32.10 13.18
N VAL A 118 0.96 -31.19 12.48
CA VAL A 118 2.36 -30.83 12.70
C VAL A 118 2.59 -30.21 14.09
N LEU A 119 1.71 -29.30 14.53
CA LEU A 119 1.80 -28.68 15.86
C LEU A 119 1.49 -29.69 16.98
N SER A 120 0.53 -30.60 16.75
CA SER A 120 0.26 -31.72 17.65
C SER A 120 1.51 -32.60 17.84
N ARG A 121 2.23 -32.93 16.77
CA ARG A 121 3.51 -33.68 16.86
C ARG A 121 4.55 -32.91 17.68
N SER A 122 4.72 -31.61 17.44
CA SER A 122 5.64 -30.78 18.22
C SER A 122 5.35 -30.83 19.73
N SER A 123 4.08 -30.73 20.12
CA SER A 123 3.68 -30.79 21.53
C SER A 123 3.99 -32.16 22.17
N ARG A 124 3.80 -33.25 21.42
CA ARG A 124 4.08 -34.62 21.87
C ARG A 124 5.57 -34.91 21.97
N MET A 125 6.43 -34.27 21.16
CA MET A 125 7.89 -34.46 21.25
C MET A 125 8.49 -34.00 22.59
N SER A 126 7.80 -33.10 23.29
CA SER A 126 8.19 -32.67 24.64
C SER A 126 7.90 -33.75 25.69
N GLN A 127 7.09 -34.77 25.37
CA GLN A 127 6.79 -35.91 26.23
C GLN A 127 7.82 -37.02 25.96
N GLU A 128 8.53 -37.46 27.00
CA GLU A 128 9.70 -38.31 26.83
C GLU A 128 9.36 -39.76 26.48
N LEU A 129 9.88 -40.21 25.33
CA LEU A 129 9.66 -41.56 24.81
C LEU A 129 10.71 -42.59 25.27
N TRP A 130 11.93 -42.14 25.50
CA TRP A 130 13.05 -42.98 25.93
C TRP A 130 14.14 -42.13 26.59
N ARG A 131 14.79 -42.71 27.60
CA ARG A 131 15.90 -42.13 28.36
C ARG A 131 17.11 -43.06 28.36
N PRO A 132 18.32 -42.56 28.08
CA PRO A 132 19.59 -43.28 28.23
C PRO A 132 19.75 -44.04 29.55
N SER A 133 19.31 -43.45 30.68
CA SER A 133 19.38 -44.08 32.00
C SER A 133 18.66 -45.41 32.10
N LEU A 134 17.60 -45.65 31.31
CA LEU A 134 16.85 -46.90 31.34
C LEU A 134 17.70 -48.09 30.87
N LEU A 135 18.52 -47.88 29.82
CA LEU A 135 19.42 -48.93 29.31
C LEU A 135 20.50 -49.26 30.33
N VAL A 136 21.08 -48.25 30.96
CA VAL A 136 22.15 -48.44 31.94
C VAL A 136 21.62 -49.06 33.23
N THR A 137 20.42 -48.66 33.67
CA THR A 137 19.75 -49.27 34.83
C THR A 137 19.41 -50.75 34.58
N ALA A 138 18.95 -51.07 33.35
CA ALA A 138 18.69 -52.45 32.97
C ALA A 138 19.98 -53.29 32.93
N LEU A 139 21.07 -52.70 32.41
CA LEU A 139 22.39 -53.33 32.41
C LEU A 139 22.91 -53.58 33.84
N GLU A 140 22.78 -52.62 34.74
CA GLU A 140 23.17 -52.76 36.15
C GLU A 140 22.43 -53.93 36.82
N ARG A 141 21.12 -54.05 36.60
CA ARG A 141 20.31 -55.16 37.11
C ARG A 141 20.80 -56.52 36.62
N THR A 142 21.12 -56.65 35.32
CA THR A 142 21.69 -57.88 34.76
C THR A 142 22.99 -58.29 35.47
N MET A 143 23.77 -57.31 35.93
CA MET A 143 25.09 -57.54 36.51
C MET A 143 25.04 -57.78 38.02
N GLU A 144 24.03 -57.27 38.72
CA GLU A 144 23.81 -57.55 40.14
C GLU A 144 23.60 -59.04 40.42
N VAL A 145 22.99 -59.76 39.47
CA VAL A 145 22.76 -61.20 39.54
C VAL A 145 24.06 -62.02 39.45
N LEU A 146 25.14 -61.47 38.87
CA LEU A 146 26.42 -62.17 38.76
C LEU A 146 27.12 -62.33 40.12
N PRO A 147 27.86 -63.45 40.37
CA PRO A 147 28.63 -63.62 41.60
C PRO A 147 29.82 -62.63 41.68
N GLU A 148 30.13 -62.16 42.89
CA GLU A 148 31.25 -61.22 43.09
C GLU A 148 32.60 -61.89 42.83
N TRP A 149 32.77 -63.14 43.27
CA TRP A 149 34.02 -63.89 43.13
C TRP A 149 33.76 -65.32 42.65
N VAL A 150 34.43 -65.73 41.58
CA VAL A 150 34.39 -67.10 41.05
C VAL A 150 35.77 -67.74 41.19
N PRO A 151 35.89 -68.93 41.82
CA PRO A 151 37.14 -69.64 41.95
C PRO A 151 37.46 -70.40 40.65
N ALA A 152 38.40 -69.89 39.84
CA ALA A 152 38.75 -70.45 38.54
C ALA A 152 40.17 -71.05 38.50
N GLU A 153 40.43 -72.00 37.60
CA GLU A 153 41.77 -72.52 37.37
C GLU A 153 42.65 -71.57 36.55
N TYR A 154 43.98 -71.75 36.62
CA TYR A 154 44.90 -70.97 35.80
C TYR A 154 44.91 -71.49 34.35
N GLU A 155 44.58 -70.61 33.41
CA GLU A 155 44.57 -70.94 31.98
C GLU A 155 45.96 -71.34 31.44
N PRO A 156 46.04 -72.28 30.48
CA PRO A 156 47.31 -72.67 29.84
C PRO A 156 48.07 -71.47 29.25
N ARG A 157 47.33 -70.48 28.72
CA ARG A 157 47.89 -69.23 28.17
C ARG A 157 48.64 -68.39 29.21
N SER A 158 48.19 -68.38 30.46
CA SER A 158 48.84 -67.64 31.55
C SER A 158 50.13 -68.34 32.03
N LEU A 159 50.22 -69.65 31.80
CA LEU A 159 51.37 -70.48 32.17
C LEU A 159 52.41 -70.54 31.04
N ALA A 160 52.00 -70.58 29.77
CA ALA A 160 52.88 -70.65 28.60
C ALA A 160 53.72 -69.37 28.43
N ARG A 161 54.91 -69.48 27.84
CA ARG A 161 55.76 -68.32 27.51
C ARG A 161 55.16 -67.61 26.30
N GLN A 162 55.00 -66.29 26.35
CA GLN A 162 54.43 -65.53 25.24
C GLN A 162 55.51 -64.73 24.47
N PRO A 163 55.36 -64.56 23.15
CA PRO A 163 56.22 -63.66 22.37
C PRO A 163 55.97 -62.22 22.84
N GLY A 164 57.02 -61.54 23.33
CA GLY A 164 56.94 -60.18 23.89
C GLY A 164 56.98 -60.08 25.43
N ASP A 165 57.16 -61.20 26.16
CA ASP A 165 57.33 -61.14 27.62
C ASP A 165 58.64 -60.42 28.03
N THR A 166 58.50 -59.39 28.88
CA THR A 166 59.62 -58.75 29.60
C THR A 166 60.26 -59.71 30.60
N LEU A 167 61.52 -59.49 30.98
CA LEU A 167 62.26 -60.36 31.93
C LEU A 167 61.49 -60.60 33.23
N LEU A 168 60.86 -59.56 33.79
CA LEU A 168 60.02 -59.65 34.99
C LEU A 168 58.79 -60.57 34.79
N ARG A 169 58.15 -60.51 33.62
CA ARG A 169 57.00 -61.38 33.30
C ARG A 169 57.42 -62.84 33.13
N ARG A 170 58.61 -63.09 32.56
CA ARG A 170 59.16 -64.46 32.45
C ARG A 170 59.43 -65.06 33.83
N MET A 171 60.00 -64.29 34.75
CA MET A 171 60.19 -64.72 36.14
C MET A 171 58.86 -64.96 36.86
N ALA A 172 57.89 -64.06 36.71
CA ALA A 172 56.56 -64.22 37.30
C ALA A 172 55.83 -65.48 36.79
N ARG A 173 55.87 -65.78 35.49
CA ARG A 173 55.35 -67.03 34.91
C ARG A 173 56.06 -68.25 35.47
N TRP A 174 57.39 -68.20 35.59
CA TRP A 174 58.19 -69.30 36.14
C TRP A 174 57.81 -69.60 37.60
N LEU A 175 57.68 -68.57 38.44
CA LEU A 175 57.22 -68.70 39.82
C LEU A 175 55.80 -69.26 39.90
N LEU A 176 54.90 -68.84 39.02
CA LEU A 176 53.53 -69.38 38.97
C LEU A 176 53.49 -70.86 38.56
N ARG A 177 54.29 -71.28 37.58
CA ARG A 177 54.43 -72.72 37.23
C ARG A 177 54.92 -73.55 38.41
N GLY A 178 55.89 -73.01 39.17
CA GLY A 178 56.40 -73.65 40.38
C GLY A 178 55.31 -73.83 41.44
N LYS A 179 54.58 -72.76 41.77
CA LYS A 179 53.44 -72.80 42.69
C LYS A 179 52.35 -73.78 42.26
N VAL A 180 52.05 -73.83 40.96
CA VAL A 180 51.04 -74.71 40.40
C VAL A 180 51.44 -76.19 40.51
N ARG A 181 52.71 -76.53 40.26
CA ARG A 181 53.24 -77.89 40.41
C ARG A 181 53.23 -78.36 41.86
N ILE A 182 53.67 -77.51 42.81
CA ILE A 182 53.70 -77.84 44.24
C ILE A 182 52.29 -78.12 44.75
N LYS A 183 51.30 -77.28 44.41
CA LYS A 183 49.93 -77.45 44.92
C LYS A 183 49.24 -78.72 44.38
N ARG A 184 49.49 -79.07 43.11
CA ARG A 184 49.00 -80.33 42.52
C ARG A 184 49.55 -81.58 43.22
N LEU A 185 50.76 -81.52 43.78
CA LEU A 185 51.34 -82.62 44.57
C LEU A 185 50.64 -82.84 45.91
N PHE A 186 49.95 -81.83 46.46
CA PHE A 186 49.18 -81.90 47.71
C PHE A 186 47.66 -82.04 47.50
N GLY A 187 47.22 -82.58 46.36
CA GLY A 187 45.81 -82.88 46.09
C GLY A 187 44.90 -81.68 45.79
N GLY A 188 45.46 -80.47 45.63
CA GLY A 188 44.69 -79.25 45.40
C GLY A 188 45.08 -78.51 44.12
N GLY A 189 44.10 -78.29 43.23
CA GLY A 189 44.27 -77.38 42.09
C GLY A 189 44.53 -75.93 42.55
N PRO A 190 45.53 -75.22 42.01
CA PRO A 190 45.71 -73.80 42.28
C PRO A 190 44.58 -73.02 41.60
N ARG A 191 43.67 -72.50 42.41
CA ARG A 191 42.59 -71.62 41.95
C ARG A 191 42.99 -70.15 42.12
N ARG A 192 42.56 -69.31 41.20
CA ARG A 192 42.58 -67.84 41.31
C ARG A 192 41.15 -67.35 41.57
N MET A 193 41.03 -66.24 42.29
CA MET A 193 39.74 -65.60 42.51
C MET A 193 39.51 -64.58 41.40
N VAL A 194 38.49 -64.80 40.58
CA VAL A 194 38.12 -63.92 39.47
C VAL A 194 36.94 -63.05 39.92
N PRO A 195 37.10 -61.71 40.00
CA PRO A 195 36.01 -60.83 40.39
C PRO A 195 35.06 -60.59 39.21
N MET A 196 34.14 -61.54 38.96
CA MET A 196 33.31 -61.56 37.75
C MET A 196 32.38 -60.36 37.66
N ARG A 197 31.63 -60.04 38.73
CA ARG A 197 30.75 -58.87 38.78
C ARG A 197 31.51 -57.57 38.55
N SER A 198 32.63 -57.36 39.25
CA SER A 198 33.44 -56.15 39.10
C SER A 198 34.06 -56.01 37.70
N LEU A 199 34.50 -57.11 37.08
CA LEU A 199 34.99 -57.11 35.69
C LEU A 199 33.89 -56.76 34.69
N ALA A 200 32.73 -57.40 34.83
CA ALA A 200 31.57 -57.10 34.02
C ALA A 200 31.23 -55.62 34.16
N ARG A 201 31.14 -55.09 35.40
CA ARG A 201 30.86 -53.66 35.70
C ARG A 201 31.86 -52.74 35.01
N TYR A 202 33.14 -53.08 35.08
CA TYR A 202 34.19 -52.27 34.46
C TYR A 202 34.03 -52.16 32.93
N HIS A 203 33.79 -53.27 32.23
CA HIS A 203 33.74 -53.25 30.75
C HIS A 203 32.35 -52.89 30.21
N LEU A 204 31.29 -53.51 30.73
CA LEU A 204 29.95 -53.30 30.20
C LEU A 204 29.43 -51.90 30.54
N ILE A 205 29.50 -51.45 31.79
CA ILE A 205 29.04 -50.11 32.14
C ILE A 205 29.99 -49.06 31.57
N GLY A 206 31.30 -49.27 31.68
CA GLY A 206 32.31 -48.31 31.22
C GLY A 206 32.25 -48.03 29.72
N MET A 207 32.23 -49.08 28.89
CA MET A 207 32.18 -48.93 27.44
C MET A 207 30.79 -48.53 26.94
N THR A 208 29.72 -48.97 27.61
CA THR A 208 28.36 -48.55 27.28
C THR A 208 28.22 -47.05 27.53
N MET A 209 28.74 -46.52 28.63
CA MET A 209 28.69 -45.09 28.94
C MET A 209 29.35 -44.19 27.89
N GLU A 210 30.50 -44.60 27.34
CA GLU A 210 31.17 -43.86 26.25
C GLU A 210 30.37 -43.86 24.93
N ARG A 211 29.44 -44.80 24.77
CA ARG A 211 28.78 -45.08 23.49
C ARG A 211 27.25 -44.95 23.51
N VAL A 212 26.64 -44.80 24.68
CA VAL A 212 25.18 -44.57 24.84
C VAL A 212 24.76 -43.28 24.16
N GLU A 213 25.64 -42.28 24.08
CA GLU A 213 25.41 -41.06 23.28
C GLU A 213 25.11 -41.40 21.82
N GLY A 214 25.74 -42.42 21.24
CA GLY A 214 25.48 -42.87 19.87
C GLY A 214 24.10 -43.51 19.67
N LEU A 215 23.50 -44.08 20.72
CA LEU A 215 22.12 -44.56 20.69
C LEU A 215 21.13 -43.39 20.86
N ALA A 216 21.43 -42.44 21.74
CA ALA A 216 20.66 -41.21 21.89
C ALA A 216 20.66 -40.36 20.61
N ALA A 217 21.80 -40.27 19.93
CA ALA A 217 21.96 -39.61 18.64
C ALA A 217 21.08 -40.24 17.56
N LEU A 218 20.90 -41.57 17.58
CA LEU A 218 20.03 -42.27 16.63
C LEU A 218 18.55 -41.88 16.78
N PHE A 219 18.04 -41.75 18.02
CA PHE A 219 16.67 -41.25 18.23
C PHE A 219 16.49 -39.80 17.75
N VAL A 220 17.47 -38.95 18.02
CA VAL A 220 17.48 -37.56 17.56
C VAL A 220 17.54 -37.49 16.03
N GLN A 221 18.35 -38.34 15.40
CA GLN A 221 18.47 -38.44 13.96
C GLN A 221 17.16 -38.90 13.32
N ALA A 222 16.49 -39.90 13.91
CA ALA A 222 15.18 -40.37 13.46
C ALA A 222 14.14 -39.23 13.46
N ASP A 223 14.07 -38.46 14.55
CA ASP A 223 13.19 -37.29 14.64
C ASP A 223 13.57 -36.21 13.60
N GLN A 224 14.87 -35.96 13.36
CA GLN A 224 15.32 -35.01 12.33
C GLN A 224 14.97 -35.46 10.90
N GLN A 225 15.14 -36.74 10.59
CA GLN A 225 14.76 -37.32 9.30
C GLN A 225 13.25 -37.23 9.10
N LEU A 226 12.45 -37.51 10.14
CA LEU A 226 10.99 -37.36 10.06
C LEU A 226 10.55 -35.91 9.79
N VAL A 227 11.21 -34.91 10.38
CA VAL A 227 10.97 -33.49 10.04
C VAL A 227 11.33 -33.22 8.57
N SER A 228 12.45 -33.76 8.10
CA SER A 228 12.92 -33.56 6.73
C SER A 228 11.94 -34.17 5.72
N HIS A 229 11.45 -35.38 5.96
CA HIS A 229 10.41 -36.04 5.18
C HIS A 229 9.09 -35.29 5.22
N SER A 230 8.69 -34.82 6.41
CA SER A 230 7.49 -33.98 6.55
C SER A 230 7.59 -32.75 5.65
N ARG A 231 8.75 -32.09 5.61
CA ARG A 231 8.97 -30.95 4.74
C ARG A 231 8.86 -31.34 3.26
N LEU A 232 9.50 -32.42 2.83
CA LEU A 232 9.44 -32.89 1.44
C LEU A 232 8.01 -33.19 0.99
N ILE A 233 7.24 -33.88 1.83
CA ILE A 233 5.83 -34.19 1.59
C ILE A 233 5.01 -32.90 1.47
N LEU A 234 5.14 -31.97 2.43
CA LEU A 234 4.39 -30.71 2.41
C LEU A 234 4.75 -29.83 1.20
N ASP A 235 6.04 -29.75 0.86
CA ASP A 235 6.53 -29.01 -0.31
C ASP A 235 6.03 -29.68 -1.61
N GLY A 236 5.97 -31.02 -1.64
CA GLY A 236 5.41 -31.81 -2.75
C GLY A 236 3.91 -31.59 -2.93
N ILE A 237 3.14 -31.57 -1.83
CA ILE A 237 1.71 -31.23 -1.84
C ILE A 237 1.51 -29.82 -2.40
N ALA A 238 2.24 -28.82 -1.89
CA ALA A 238 2.11 -27.44 -2.37
C ALA A 238 2.39 -27.31 -3.87
N ARG A 239 3.49 -27.91 -4.36
CA ARG A 239 3.82 -27.92 -5.80
C ARG A 239 2.75 -28.62 -6.65
N GLY A 240 2.23 -29.75 -6.18
CA GLY A 240 1.21 -30.48 -6.93
C GLY A 240 -0.10 -29.71 -7.06
N PHE A 241 -0.50 -28.95 -6.05
CA PHE A 241 -1.66 -28.05 -6.16
C PHE A 241 -1.42 -26.90 -7.15
N ASP A 242 -0.20 -26.37 -7.24
CA ASP A 242 0.14 -25.37 -8.27
C ASP A 242 0.03 -25.97 -9.69
N ILE A 243 0.52 -27.20 -9.90
CA ILE A 243 0.40 -27.94 -11.18
C ILE A 243 -1.07 -28.22 -11.52
N ILE A 244 -1.87 -28.69 -10.56
CA ILE A 244 -3.32 -28.94 -10.74
C ILE A 244 -4.03 -27.67 -11.18
N ARG A 245 -3.68 -26.52 -10.60
CA ARG A 245 -4.26 -25.23 -10.96
C ARG A 245 -3.92 -24.82 -12.39
N GLU A 246 -2.69 -25.05 -12.85
CA GLU A 246 -2.27 -24.77 -14.23
C GLU A 246 -3.03 -25.63 -15.25
N HIS A 247 -3.32 -26.87 -14.90
CA HIS A 247 -4.00 -27.84 -15.77
C HIS A 247 -5.52 -27.88 -15.56
N ALA A 248 -6.08 -27.06 -14.66
CA ALA A 248 -7.52 -27.06 -14.34
C ALA A 248 -8.42 -26.69 -15.52
N VAL A 249 -7.85 -26.11 -16.59
CA VAL A 249 -8.56 -25.69 -17.81
C VAL A 249 -8.37 -26.71 -18.96
N GLN A 250 -7.56 -27.75 -18.75
CA GLN A 250 -7.20 -28.77 -19.74
C GLN A 250 -7.99 -30.09 -19.51
N GLU A 251 -8.16 -30.89 -20.57
CA GLU A 251 -8.91 -32.16 -20.51
C GLU A 251 -8.16 -33.26 -19.69
N ASP A 252 -6.84 -33.11 -19.50
CA ASP A 252 -5.97 -34.11 -18.85
C ASP A 252 -5.96 -34.04 -17.31
N LEU A 253 -6.84 -33.23 -16.69
CA LEU A 253 -6.83 -32.97 -15.25
C LEU A 253 -6.94 -34.24 -14.38
N GLN A 254 -7.65 -35.27 -14.85
CA GLN A 254 -7.79 -36.53 -14.12
C GLN A 254 -6.46 -37.29 -14.02
N ASP A 255 -5.68 -37.29 -15.11
CA ASP A 255 -4.36 -37.93 -15.15
C ASP A 255 -3.35 -37.16 -14.30
N VAL A 256 -3.43 -35.83 -14.30
CA VAL A 256 -2.64 -34.96 -13.41
C VAL A 256 -2.96 -35.25 -11.94
N LEU A 257 -4.24 -35.38 -11.57
CA LEU A 257 -4.65 -35.72 -10.21
C LEU A 257 -4.20 -37.12 -9.79
N ALA A 258 -4.22 -38.09 -10.69
CA ALA A 258 -3.73 -39.45 -10.43
C ALA A 258 -2.21 -39.46 -10.19
N SER A 259 -1.45 -38.77 -11.06
CA SER A 259 0.00 -38.61 -10.94
C SER A 259 0.39 -37.89 -9.65
N PHE A 260 -0.31 -36.80 -9.30
CA PHE A 260 -0.09 -36.07 -8.05
C PHE A 260 -0.26 -36.97 -6.81
N ARG A 261 -1.33 -37.77 -6.79
CA ARG A 261 -1.54 -38.73 -5.69
C ARG A 261 -0.41 -39.74 -5.61
N GLN A 262 0.01 -40.30 -6.74
CA GLN A 262 1.07 -41.29 -6.78
C GLN A 262 2.39 -40.71 -6.22
N GLN A 263 2.79 -39.52 -6.65
CA GLN A 263 4.00 -38.85 -6.18
C GLN A 263 3.98 -38.63 -4.66
N VAL A 264 2.87 -38.13 -4.11
CA VAL A 264 2.76 -37.89 -2.66
C VAL A 264 2.75 -39.22 -1.87
N GLU A 265 2.08 -40.25 -2.38
CA GLU A 265 2.06 -41.58 -1.75
C GLU A 265 3.44 -42.26 -1.78
N GLU A 266 4.22 -42.07 -2.85
CA GLU A 266 5.62 -42.53 -2.93
C GLU A 266 6.48 -41.89 -1.84
N GLU A 267 6.36 -40.58 -1.61
CA GLU A 267 7.07 -39.88 -0.52
C GLU A 267 6.67 -40.40 0.87
N PHE A 268 5.38 -40.69 1.10
CA PHE A 268 4.93 -41.33 2.34
C PHE A 268 5.51 -42.74 2.52
N ALA A 269 5.55 -43.54 1.45
CA ALA A 269 6.12 -44.89 1.49
C ALA A 269 7.62 -44.88 1.79
N LEU A 270 8.37 -43.94 1.19
CA LEU A 270 9.79 -43.75 1.46
C LEU A 270 10.04 -43.36 2.93
N ALA A 271 9.22 -42.46 3.47
CA ALA A 271 9.32 -42.07 4.89
C ALA A 271 9.03 -43.26 5.84
N GLU A 272 8.00 -44.07 5.55
CA GLU A 272 7.69 -45.27 6.34
C GLU A 272 8.79 -46.35 6.26
N GLU A 273 9.38 -46.56 5.07
CA GLU A 273 10.49 -47.48 4.88
C GLU A 273 11.72 -47.05 5.70
N GLU A 274 12.05 -45.75 5.68
CA GLU A 274 13.18 -45.22 6.44
C GLU A 274 12.95 -45.33 7.96
N MET A 275 11.73 -45.10 8.44
CA MET A 275 11.37 -45.34 9.84
C MET A 275 11.51 -46.82 10.25
N THR A 276 11.30 -47.75 9.31
CA THR A 276 11.50 -49.18 9.55
C THR A 276 13.00 -49.51 9.62
N ARG A 277 13.80 -48.98 8.69
CA ARG A 277 15.27 -49.16 8.68
C ARG A 277 15.92 -48.65 9.97
N LEU A 278 15.42 -47.54 10.52
CA LEU A 278 15.91 -46.97 11.79
C LEU A 278 15.74 -47.91 13.00
N VAL A 279 14.65 -48.69 13.04
CA VAL A 279 14.42 -49.68 14.12
C VAL A 279 15.49 -50.78 14.06
N ASP A 280 15.79 -51.27 12.86
CA ASP A 280 16.80 -52.31 12.67
C ASP A 280 18.22 -51.81 12.94
N ASP A 281 18.55 -50.59 12.51
CA ASP A 281 19.83 -49.96 12.77
C ASP A 281 20.04 -49.65 14.26
N GLY A 282 18.99 -49.18 14.95
CA GLY A 282 19.01 -48.97 16.39
C GLY A 282 19.26 -50.27 17.17
N ALA A 283 18.60 -51.37 16.78
CA ALA A 283 18.79 -52.67 17.38
C ALA A 283 20.22 -53.21 17.16
N ARG A 284 20.74 -53.10 15.94
CA ARG A 284 22.13 -53.46 15.61
C ARG A 284 23.15 -52.62 16.38
N ARG A 285 22.90 -51.32 16.52
CA ARG A 285 23.77 -50.39 17.25
C ARG A 285 23.79 -50.73 18.75
N ALA A 286 22.64 -50.99 19.36
CA ALA A 286 22.55 -51.44 20.75
C ALA A 286 23.30 -52.77 20.97
N ALA A 287 23.07 -53.76 20.10
CA ALA A 287 23.76 -55.05 20.15
C ALA A 287 25.29 -54.91 19.96
N ARG A 288 25.75 -54.00 19.10
CA ARG A 288 27.18 -53.72 18.91
C ARG A 288 27.81 -53.11 20.16
N ILE A 289 27.15 -52.12 20.77
CA ILE A 289 27.64 -51.47 22.00
C ILE A 289 27.79 -52.50 23.13
N LEU A 290 26.75 -53.31 23.37
CA LEU A 290 26.77 -54.35 24.39
C LEU A 290 27.76 -55.48 24.05
N GLY A 291 27.83 -55.87 22.77
CA GLY A 291 28.69 -56.93 22.27
C GLY A 291 30.18 -56.62 22.37
N GLU A 292 30.59 -55.37 22.16
CA GLU A 292 31.97 -54.95 22.37
C GLU A 292 32.39 -55.03 23.84
N GLY A 293 31.52 -54.62 24.76
CA GLY A 293 31.77 -54.80 26.20
C GLY A 293 31.87 -56.28 26.57
N MET A 294 31.04 -57.14 25.99
CA MET A 294 31.12 -58.59 26.19
C MET A 294 32.41 -59.20 25.62
N LYS A 295 32.87 -58.75 24.44
CA LYS A 295 34.16 -59.13 23.85
C LYS A 295 35.32 -58.75 24.78
N ALA A 296 35.28 -57.57 25.37
CA ALA A 296 36.29 -57.11 26.33
C ALA A 296 36.29 -57.95 27.61
N VAL A 297 35.11 -58.31 28.14
CA VAL A 297 34.98 -59.27 29.26
C VAL A 297 35.61 -60.61 28.91
N LYS A 298 35.25 -61.21 27.77
CA LYS A 298 35.80 -62.49 27.29
C LYS A 298 37.32 -62.44 27.08
N ALA A 299 37.85 -61.31 26.62
CA ALA A 299 39.28 -61.13 26.40
C ALA A 299 40.09 -61.05 27.70
N ASP A 300 39.56 -60.39 28.73
CA ASP A 300 40.25 -60.21 30.02
C ASP A 300 40.08 -61.42 30.96
N LEU A 301 38.99 -62.17 30.87
CA LEU A 301 38.69 -63.33 31.74
C LEU A 301 39.82 -64.38 31.82
N PRO A 302 40.46 -64.80 30.70
CA PRO A 302 41.56 -65.77 30.73
C PRO A 302 42.77 -65.34 31.55
N VAL A 303 43.00 -64.03 31.72
CA VAL A 303 44.21 -63.47 32.35
C VAL A 303 43.93 -62.72 33.65
N LEU A 304 42.67 -62.43 33.97
CA LEU A 304 42.27 -61.73 35.20
C LEU A 304 42.63 -62.53 36.46
N GLY A 305 43.08 -61.84 37.51
CA GLY A 305 43.50 -62.48 38.76
C GLY A 305 44.90 -63.12 38.67
N THR A 306 45.64 -62.85 37.59
CA THR A 306 47.06 -63.20 37.44
C THR A 306 47.95 -61.97 37.57
N PHE A 307 49.27 -62.17 37.46
CA PHE A 307 50.24 -61.08 37.39
C PHE A 307 50.12 -60.24 36.11
N GLU A 308 49.53 -60.79 35.03
CA GLU A 308 49.30 -60.04 33.78
C GLU A 308 48.21 -58.98 33.97
N LEU A 309 47.13 -59.36 34.65
CA LEU A 309 46.02 -58.48 34.99
C LEU A 309 45.57 -58.68 36.45
N PRO A 310 46.19 -57.95 37.40
CA PRO A 310 45.78 -57.97 38.79
C PRO A 310 44.34 -57.45 38.97
N ALA A 311 43.56 -58.08 39.85
CA ALA A 311 42.17 -57.71 40.12
C ALA A 311 41.97 -56.21 40.47
N ARG A 312 42.97 -55.57 41.09
CA ARG A 312 42.92 -54.14 41.45
C ARG A 312 42.88 -53.19 40.24
N ARG A 313 43.34 -53.62 39.05
CA ARG A 313 43.36 -52.79 37.84
C ARG A 313 42.01 -52.66 37.14
N ARG A 314 41.01 -53.46 37.54
CA ARG A 314 39.67 -53.51 36.94
C ARG A 314 38.58 -53.26 38.00
N ARG A 315 38.81 -52.28 38.89
CA ARG A 315 37.81 -51.84 39.87
C ARG A 315 36.88 -50.80 39.25
N ALA A 316 35.57 -51.08 39.26
CA ALA A 316 34.56 -50.22 38.64
C ALA A 316 34.12 -49.03 39.51
N GLU A 317 34.49 -48.98 40.79
CA GLU A 317 33.96 -48.00 41.78
C GLU A 317 34.03 -46.54 41.33
N ARG A 318 35.18 -46.06 40.83
CA ARG A 318 35.34 -44.66 40.39
C ARG A 318 34.57 -44.35 39.12
N MET A 319 34.45 -45.32 38.23
CA MET A 319 33.79 -45.16 36.94
C MET A 319 32.27 -45.13 37.10
N VAL A 320 31.73 -46.00 37.97
CA VAL A 320 30.31 -46.02 38.36
C VAL A 320 29.94 -44.73 39.10
N ALA A 321 30.83 -44.20 39.96
CA ALA A 321 30.59 -42.91 40.61
C ALA A 321 30.52 -41.71 39.63
N ALA A 322 31.26 -41.76 38.52
CA ALA A 322 31.23 -40.72 37.48
C ALA A 322 30.02 -40.82 36.52
N GLN A 323 29.27 -41.92 36.57
CA GLN A 323 28.21 -42.26 35.63
C GLN A 323 26.95 -41.39 35.78
N GLY A 324 26.47 -41.19 37.02
CA GLY A 324 25.23 -40.45 37.29
C GLY A 324 25.24 -39.05 36.69
N PRO A 325 26.25 -38.20 37.01
CA PRO A 325 26.34 -36.86 36.44
C PRO A 325 26.47 -36.84 34.92
N ALA A 326 27.15 -37.81 34.32
CA ALA A 326 27.32 -37.92 32.87
C ALA A 326 26.01 -38.30 32.16
N LEU A 327 25.23 -39.22 32.74
CA LEU A 327 23.91 -39.59 32.23
C LEU A 327 22.91 -38.43 32.34
N GLU A 328 22.87 -37.74 33.47
CA GLU A 328 22.02 -36.56 33.64
C GLU A 328 22.38 -35.45 32.64
N ASP A 329 23.67 -35.23 32.39
CA ASP A 329 24.10 -34.26 31.40
C ASP A 329 23.72 -34.66 29.98
N LEU A 330 23.86 -35.93 29.63
CA LEU A 330 23.42 -36.47 28.33
C LEU A 330 21.91 -36.30 28.14
N GLU A 331 21.11 -36.63 29.17
CA GLU A 331 19.65 -36.46 29.16
C GLU A 331 19.23 -35.00 29.02
N ARG A 332 19.88 -34.09 29.76
CA ARG A 332 19.66 -32.64 29.61
C ARG A 332 19.99 -32.15 28.21
N ARG A 333 21.11 -32.60 27.62
CA ARG A 333 21.50 -32.25 26.24
C ARG A 333 20.49 -32.79 25.23
N MET A 334 20.07 -34.04 25.37
CA MET A 334 19.07 -34.68 24.52
C MET A 334 17.71 -33.95 24.57
N ALA A 335 17.26 -33.55 25.76
CA ALA A 335 16.03 -32.77 25.93
C ALA A 335 16.10 -31.42 25.20
N LYS A 336 17.22 -30.69 25.32
CA LYS A 336 17.43 -29.42 24.59
C LYS A 336 17.44 -29.60 23.08
N VAL A 337 18.05 -30.68 22.57
CA VAL A 337 18.04 -30.96 21.13
C VAL A 337 16.63 -31.29 20.65
N ARG A 338 15.85 -32.05 21.43
CA ARG A 338 14.43 -32.32 21.13
C ARG A 338 13.59 -31.04 21.12
N GLU A 339 13.85 -30.09 22.01
CA GLU A 339 13.20 -28.78 21.97
C GLU A 339 13.50 -28.05 20.64
N THR A 340 14.73 -28.12 20.13
CA THR A 340 15.07 -27.58 18.82
C THR A 340 14.34 -28.30 17.67
N ILE A 341 14.18 -29.63 17.74
CA ILE A 341 13.44 -30.39 16.72
C ILE A 341 11.94 -30.09 16.80
N ALA A 342 11.37 -30.01 18.01
CA ALA A 342 9.98 -29.60 18.22
C ALA A 342 9.73 -28.20 17.64
N ALA A 343 10.67 -27.26 17.82
CA ALA A 343 10.62 -25.95 17.18
C ALA A 343 10.69 -26.04 15.64
N SER A 344 11.33 -27.06 15.09
CA SER A 344 11.38 -27.29 13.63
C SER A 344 10.01 -27.71 13.07
N TYR A 345 9.22 -28.48 13.83
CA TYR A 345 7.80 -28.71 13.50
C TYR A 345 6.96 -27.43 13.64
N VAL A 346 7.21 -26.62 14.67
CA VAL A 346 6.55 -25.30 14.81
C VAL A 346 6.85 -24.40 13.61
N TYR A 347 8.08 -24.46 13.09
CA TYR A 347 8.46 -23.77 11.85
C TYR A 347 7.71 -24.30 10.62
N LEU A 348 7.52 -25.61 10.48
CA LEU A 348 6.65 -26.16 9.42
C LEU A 348 5.20 -25.68 9.56
N GLY A 349 4.69 -25.56 10.80
CA GLY A 349 3.38 -24.98 11.07
C GLY A 349 3.25 -23.53 10.60
N LEU A 350 4.29 -22.71 10.83
CA LEU A 350 4.37 -21.34 10.31
C LEU A 350 4.31 -21.32 8.78
N HIS A 351 5.04 -22.21 8.10
CA HIS A 351 4.99 -22.32 6.63
C HIS A 351 3.58 -22.62 6.11
N LEU A 352 2.90 -23.57 6.74
CA LEU A 352 1.54 -23.93 6.36
C LEU A 352 0.54 -22.80 6.62
N GLU A 353 0.72 -22.02 7.70
CA GLU A 353 -0.12 -20.86 7.95
C GLU A 353 0.10 -19.75 6.93
N THR A 354 1.34 -19.50 6.49
CA THR A 354 1.61 -18.52 5.41
C THR A 354 1.01 -18.97 4.07
N ALA A 355 1.01 -20.28 3.78
CA ALA A 355 0.35 -20.82 2.60
C ALA A 355 -1.17 -20.66 2.67
N SER A 356 -1.77 -20.96 3.84
CA SER A 356 -3.20 -20.75 4.10
C SER A 356 -3.58 -19.27 4.00
N PHE A 357 -2.77 -18.37 4.57
CA PHE A 357 -2.94 -16.92 4.46
C PHE A 357 -2.99 -16.47 3.00
N ARG A 358 -2.02 -16.87 2.17
CA ARG A 358 -2.01 -16.56 0.73
C ARG A 358 -3.28 -17.04 0.04
N ALA A 359 -3.74 -18.25 0.35
CA ALA A 359 -4.96 -18.80 -0.23
C ALA A 359 -6.22 -18.02 0.19
N ARG A 360 -6.34 -17.66 1.48
CA ARG A 360 -7.45 -16.84 1.99
C ARG A 360 -7.46 -15.44 1.38
N VAL A 361 -6.29 -14.81 1.25
CA VAL A 361 -6.16 -13.52 0.58
C VAL A 361 -6.59 -13.62 -0.88
N ARG A 362 -6.20 -14.66 -1.63
CA ARG A 362 -6.66 -14.86 -3.01
C ARG A 362 -8.19 -14.92 -3.12
N VAL A 363 -8.86 -15.64 -2.21
CA VAL A 363 -10.32 -15.74 -2.19
C VAL A 363 -10.95 -14.38 -1.87
N MET A 364 -10.43 -13.69 -0.85
CA MET A 364 -10.87 -12.35 -0.46
C MET A 364 -10.72 -11.36 -1.62
N LEU A 365 -9.56 -11.33 -2.28
CA LEU A 365 -9.28 -10.49 -3.44
C LEU A 365 -10.22 -10.80 -4.59
N GLY A 366 -10.49 -12.07 -4.89
CA GLY A 366 -11.42 -12.46 -5.95
C GLY A 366 -12.80 -11.81 -5.76
N ARG A 367 -13.35 -11.87 -4.53
CA ARG A 367 -14.63 -11.25 -4.21
C ARG A 367 -14.58 -9.72 -4.33
N GLN A 368 -13.65 -9.08 -3.63
CA GLN A 368 -13.57 -7.61 -3.55
C GLN A 368 -13.22 -6.97 -4.90
N LEU A 369 -12.30 -7.57 -5.66
CA LEU A 369 -11.95 -7.06 -6.99
C LEU A 369 -13.09 -7.27 -8.00
N SER A 370 -13.93 -8.29 -7.84
CA SER A 370 -15.12 -8.46 -8.71
C SER A 370 -16.17 -7.37 -8.49
N GLU A 371 -16.35 -6.93 -7.24
CA GLU A 371 -17.24 -5.81 -6.88
C GLU A 371 -16.66 -4.50 -7.41
N LEU A 372 -15.36 -4.27 -7.20
CA LEU A 372 -14.64 -3.11 -7.72
C LEU A 372 -14.71 -3.04 -9.26
N ARG A 373 -14.50 -4.16 -9.96
CA ARG A 373 -14.60 -4.24 -11.43
C ARG A 373 -15.96 -3.78 -11.93
N LYS A 374 -17.04 -4.25 -11.29
CA LYS A 374 -18.42 -3.87 -11.66
C LYS A 374 -18.68 -2.38 -11.43
N ASP A 375 -18.23 -1.86 -10.30
CA ASP A 375 -18.42 -0.45 -9.95
C ASP A 375 -17.64 0.48 -10.87
N VAL A 376 -16.35 0.18 -11.10
CA VAL A 376 -15.49 0.94 -12.02
C VAL A 376 -16.04 0.92 -13.44
N ARG A 377 -16.38 -0.26 -13.97
CA ARG A 377 -16.97 -0.39 -15.33
C ARG A 377 -18.30 0.34 -15.45
N GLY A 378 -19.14 0.27 -14.42
CA GLY A 378 -20.45 0.92 -14.40
C GLY A 378 -20.38 2.45 -14.36
N ARG A 379 -19.33 3.02 -13.76
CA ARG A 379 -19.14 4.47 -13.64
C ARG A 379 -18.22 5.09 -14.71
N SER A 380 -17.50 4.29 -15.48
CA SER A 380 -16.72 4.73 -16.65
C SER A 380 -17.38 4.30 -17.96
N HIS A 381 -17.09 3.08 -18.41
CA HIS A 381 -17.48 2.53 -19.71
C HIS A 381 -18.99 2.61 -19.95
N THR A 382 -19.82 2.13 -19.01
CA THR A 382 -21.28 2.15 -19.15
C THR A 382 -21.86 3.57 -19.21
N GLN A 383 -21.23 4.56 -18.57
CA GLN A 383 -21.71 5.94 -18.65
C GLN A 383 -21.36 6.57 -20.00
N ILE A 384 -20.15 6.32 -20.53
CA ILE A 384 -19.77 6.76 -21.87
C ILE A 384 -20.72 6.15 -22.92
N GLU A 385 -21.04 4.87 -22.80
CA GLU A 385 -21.97 4.17 -23.68
C GLU A 385 -23.36 4.84 -23.69
N ARG A 386 -23.89 5.17 -22.51
CA ARG A 386 -25.18 5.87 -22.36
C ARG A 386 -25.16 7.27 -22.99
N VAL A 387 -24.09 8.05 -22.78
CA VAL A 387 -23.95 9.39 -23.37
C VAL A 387 -23.78 9.31 -24.88
N LEU A 388 -22.97 8.36 -25.38
CA LEU A 388 -22.78 8.16 -26.82
C LEU A 388 -24.11 7.83 -27.51
N HIS A 389 -24.91 6.94 -26.91
CA HIS A 389 -26.23 6.59 -27.43
C HIS A 389 -27.19 7.80 -27.44
N ALA A 390 -27.20 8.62 -26.38
CA ALA A 390 -28.03 9.83 -26.34
C ALA A 390 -27.59 10.88 -27.37
N VAL A 391 -26.29 11.02 -27.64
CA VAL A 391 -25.77 11.89 -28.71
C VAL A 391 -26.19 11.37 -30.09
N GLU A 392 -26.17 10.06 -30.31
CA GLU A 392 -26.61 9.44 -31.57
C GLU A 392 -28.11 9.64 -31.80
N GLU A 393 -28.94 9.41 -30.78
CA GLU A 393 -30.39 9.63 -30.83
C GLU A 393 -30.72 11.11 -31.15
N THR A 394 -29.99 12.05 -30.54
CA THR A 394 -30.16 13.48 -30.80
C THR A 394 -29.76 13.86 -32.24
N LEU A 395 -28.65 13.30 -32.75
CA LEU A 395 -28.18 13.52 -34.12
C LEU A 395 -29.14 12.92 -35.17
N GLU A 396 -29.75 11.77 -34.88
CA GLU A 396 -30.75 11.13 -35.74
C GLU A 396 -32.05 11.92 -35.77
N GLY A 397 -32.52 12.43 -34.63
CA GLY A 397 -33.71 13.31 -34.54
C GLY A 397 -33.54 14.60 -35.36
N ILE A 398 -32.40 15.30 -35.20
CA ILE A 398 -32.11 16.53 -35.96
C ILE A 398 -32.03 16.26 -37.48
N ALA A 399 -31.48 15.11 -37.89
CA ALA A 399 -31.43 14.72 -39.30
C ALA A 399 -32.80 14.40 -39.89
N GLY A 400 -33.74 13.89 -39.08
CA GLY A 400 -35.14 13.65 -39.47
C GLY A 400 -35.89 14.94 -39.80
N LEU A 401 -35.78 15.95 -38.94
CA LEU A 401 -36.39 17.27 -39.16
C LEU A 401 -35.86 17.96 -40.43
N ALA A 402 -34.55 17.85 -40.70
CA ALA A 402 -33.94 18.41 -41.91
C ALA A 402 -34.41 17.72 -43.20
N ALA A 403 -34.81 16.45 -43.14
CA ALA A 403 -35.31 15.70 -44.29
C ALA A 403 -36.79 16.01 -44.60
N GLU A 404 -37.59 16.35 -43.60
CA GLU A 404 -39.02 16.70 -43.76
C GLU A 404 -39.21 18.15 -44.24
N GLY A 405 -38.35 19.08 -43.83
CA GLY A 405 -38.37 20.48 -44.29
C GLY A 405 -37.95 20.71 -45.75
N SER A 406 -37.35 19.72 -46.42
CA SER A 406 -36.82 19.84 -47.79
C SER A 406 -37.72 19.22 -48.87
N GLY A 407 -38.99 18.94 -48.56
CA GLY A 407 -39.96 18.29 -49.43
C GLY A 407 -40.54 19.16 -50.56
N SER A 408 -39.76 19.48 -51.58
CA SER A 408 -40.29 19.82 -52.92
C SER A 408 -40.39 18.55 -53.78
N ASN A 409 -41.62 18.18 -54.13
CA ASN A 409 -42.05 17.15 -55.10
C ASN A 409 -41.04 16.79 -56.23
N PRO A 410 -40.88 15.48 -56.54
CA PRO A 410 -40.68 15.02 -57.90
C PRO A 410 -41.88 14.19 -58.42
N PRO A 411 -42.13 14.11 -59.75
CA PRO A 411 -43.29 13.43 -60.31
C PRO A 411 -43.13 11.91 -60.38
N ALA A 412 -44.29 11.25 -60.47
CA ALA A 412 -44.57 9.83 -60.42
C ALA A 412 -43.78 8.88 -61.36
N ALA A 413 -43.49 7.66 -60.86
CA ALA A 413 -43.75 6.38 -61.55
C ALA A 413 -43.60 5.14 -60.61
N SER A 414 -44.72 4.41 -60.45
CA SER A 414 -44.85 2.93 -60.32
C SER A 414 -44.42 2.18 -59.03
N ALA A 415 -45.43 1.67 -58.31
CA ALA A 415 -45.43 0.68 -57.21
C ALA A 415 -45.25 -0.79 -57.74
N PRO A 416 -45.36 -1.94 -56.98
CA PRO A 416 -46.12 -2.22 -55.72
C PRO A 416 -45.31 -3.04 -54.64
N SER A 417 -45.70 -3.30 -53.37
CA SER A 417 -46.97 -3.73 -52.78
C SER A 417 -46.94 -3.66 -51.23
N ALA A 418 -48.10 -3.41 -50.59
CA ALA A 418 -48.39 -3.32 -49.14
C ALA A 418 -48.56 -4.71 -48.44
N PRO A 419 -48.99 -4.88 -47.15
CA PRO A 419 -50.21 -4.33 -46.48
C PRO A 419 -50.00 -3.71 -45.06
N SER A 420 -50.56 -2.55 -44.66
CA SER A 420 -51.94 -2.23 -44.16
C SER A 420 -52.22 -2.76 -42.72
N LEU A 421 -52.54 -2.00 -41.65
CA LEU A 421 -53.73 -1.17 -41.28
C LEU A 421 -53.66 -0.85 -39.74
N PRO A 422 -54.53 -0.02 -39.08
CA PRO A 422 -55.53 0.91 -39.59
C PRO A 422 -55.53 2.35 -38.99
N VAL A 423 -56.26 3.19 -39.73
CA VAL A 423 -56.66 4.59 -39.58
C VAL A 423 -57.67 4.86 -38.44
N ARG A 424 -57.65 6.08 -37.86
CA ARG A 424 -58.84 6.78 -37.36
C ARG A 424 -58.76 8.29 -37.75
N PRO A 425 -59.87 8.96 -38.14
CA PRO A 425 -59.84 10.19 -38.92
C PRO A 425 -60.01 11.49 -38.11
N ALA A 426 -59.66 12.58 -38.78
CA ALA A 426 -59.58 13.98 -38.37
C ALA A 426 -60.89 14.66 -37.93
N ALA A 427 -60.72 15.66 -37.06
CA ALA A 427 -61.45 16.93 -36.99
C ALA A 427 -60.48 17.91 -36.29
N GLU A 428 -59.77 18.75 -37.05
CA GLU A 428 -60.07 20.20 -37.15
C GLU A 428 -59.93 20.90 -35.79
N GLU A 429 -58.73 21.39 -35.50
CA GLU A 429 -58.41 22.70 -34.89
C GLU A 429 -56.92 22.71 -34.45
N GLU A 430 -56.23 23.82 -34.74
CA GLU A 430 -54.90 24.25 -34.28
C GLU A 430 -53.65 23.76 -35.07
N GLU A 431 -53.27 24.58 -36.06
CA GLU A 431 -51.90 24.72 -36.58
C GLU A 431 -51.03 25.43 -35.54
N GLU A 432 -50.39 24.70 -34.60
CA GLU A 432 -49.33 25.24 -33.73
C GLU A 432 -48.55 24.11 -33.01
N GLU A 433 -47.83 23.21 -33.72
CA GLU A 433 -47.10 22.11 -33.03
C GLU A 433 -45.82 21.57 -33.72
N ASP A 434 -45.12 22.35 -34.56
CA ASP A 434 -43.90 21.86 -35.27
C ASP A 434 -42.56 22.46 -34.77
N THR A 435 -42.53 23.17 -33.64
CA THR A 435 -41.30 23.81 -33.10
C THR A 435 -40.85 23.33 -31.71
N ASP A 436 -41.51 22.32 -31.14
CA ASP A 436 -41.31 21.87 -29.74
C ASP A 436 -40.36 20.66 -29.56
N ASP A 437 -39.88 20.03 -30.64
CA ASP A 437 -39.13 18.74 -30.54
C ASP A 437 -37.63 18.89 -30.21
N LEU A 438 -36.96 19.91 -30.75
CA LEU A 438 -35.51 20.12 -30.58
C LEU A 438 -35.10 20.41 -29.12
N PRO A 439 -35.85 21.23 -28.34
CA PRO A 439 -35.59 21.43 -26.92
C PRO A 439 -35.68 20.14 -26.10
N SER A 440 -36.61 19.23 -26.44
CA SER A 440 -36.84 17.99 -25.70
C SER A 440 -35.69 16.98 -25.82
N TRP A 441 -35.07 16.89 -27.01
CA TRP A 441 -33.90 16.03 -27.23
C TRP A 441 -32.65 16.57 -26.53
N MET A 442 -32.45 17.89 -26.54
CA MET A 442 -31.34 18.51 -25.84
C MET A 442 -31.48 18.39 -24.31
N GLU A 443 -32.68 18.52 -23.76
CA GLU A 443 -32.95 18.31 -22.31
C GLU A 443 -32.69 16.85 -21.91
N SER A 444 -33.05 15.89 -22.76
CA SER A 444 -32.77 14.46 -22.56
C SER A 444 -31.26 14.17 -22.57
N LEU A 445 -30.50 14.77 -23.49
CA LEU A 445 -29.05 14.66 -23.56
C LEU A 445 -28.38 15.31 -22.33
N GLU A 446 -28.83 16.51 -21.91
CA GLU A 446 -28.32 17.21 -20.73
C GLU A 446 -28.47 16.35 -19.46
N ARG A 447 -29.61 15.67 -19.30
CA ARG A 447 -29.86 14.78 -18.15
C ARG A 447 -28.90 13.60 -18.11
N VAL A 448 -28.74 12.90 -19.23
CA VAL A 448 -27.85 11.72 -19.33
C VAL A 448 -26.39 12.13 -19.12
N LEU A 449 -26.00 13.28 -19.65
CA LEU A 449 -24.66 13.84 -19.50
C LEU A 449 -24.35 14.26 -18.06
N SER A 450 -25.30 14.91 -17.39
CA SER A 450 -25.19 15.28 -15.97
C SER A 450 -25.03 14.05 -15.06
N GLU A 451 -25.78 12.98 -15.33
CA GLU A 451 -25.64 11.69 -14.63
C GLU A 451 -24.24 11.08 -14.84
N ALA A 452 -23.75 11.05 -16.09
CA ALA A 452 -22.45 10.49 -16.44
C ALA A 452 -21.30 11.28 -15.81
N MET A 453 -21.35 12.61 -15.86
CA MET A 453 -20.36 13.49 -15.22
C MET A 453 -20.34 13.32 -13.70
N ARG A 454 -21.51 13.21 -13.07
CA ARG A 454 -21.60 12.96 -11.62
C ARG A 454 -20.94 11.63 -11.25
N ALA A 455 -21.24 10.56 -12.00
CA ALA A 455 -20.66 9.23 -11.76
C ALA A 455 -19.14 9.21 -11.97
N ALA A 456 -18.66 9.87 -13.02
CA ALA A 456 -17.23 9.99 -13.33
C ALA A 456 -16.45 10.78 -12.26
N ASN A 457 -16.98 11.92 -11.81
CA ASN A 457 -16.36 12.72 -10.76
C ASN A 457 -16.32 11.98 -9.43
N GLN A 458 -17.40 11.27 -9.07
CA GLN A 458 -17.42 10.39 -7.89
C GLN A 458 -16.37 9.28 -7.97
N LEU A 459 -16.14 8.70 -9.16
CA LEU A 459 -15.10 7.69 -9.33
C LEU A 459 -13.70 8.26 -9.12
N VAL A 460 -13.40 9.45 -9.66
CA VAL A 460 -12.10 10.13 -9.48
C VAL A 460 -11.86 10.50 -8.01
N GLU A 461 -12.86 11.05 -7.34
CA GLU A 461 -12.80 11.37 -5.90
C GLU A 461 -12.48 10.11 -5.08
N GLN A 462 -13.19 9.01 -5.34
CA GLN A 462 -12.99 7.74 -4.63
C GLN A 462 -11.64 7.06 -4.93
N LEU A 463 -11.07 7.25 -6.12
CA LEU A 463 -9.72 6.76 -6.47
C LEU A 463 -8.62 7.57 -5.77
N THR A 464 -8.88 8.85 -5.49
CA THR A 464 -7.94 9.79 -4.87
C THR A 464 -7.95 9.69 -3.34
N GLU A 465 -9.12 9.52 -2.73
CA GLU A 465 -9.30 9.53 -1.25
C GLU A 465 -9.12 8.16 -0.57
N GLU A 466 -8.40 7.22 -1.18
CA GLU A 466 -8.20 5.84 -0.69
C GLU A 466 -9.49 4.98 -0.55
N GLN A 467 -10.68 5.56 -0.76
CA GLN A 467 -11.97 4.94 -0.47
C GLN A 467 -12.20 3.63 -1.25
N LEU A 468 -11.70 3.51 -2.48
CA LEU A 468 -11.82 2.27 -3.27
C LEU A 468 -10.91 1.14 -2.80
N VAL A 469 -9.79 1.48 -2.15
CA VAL A 469 -8.80 0.51 -1.67
C VAL A 469 -9.04 0.14 -0.21
N ALA A 470 -9.73 0.98 0.56
CA ALA A 470 -10.01 0.73 1.97
C ALA A 470 -10.63 -0.67 2.24
N PRO A 471 -11.62 -1.17 1.47
CA PRO A 471 -12.13 -2.54 1.67
C PRO A 471 -11.08 -3.64 1.44
N LEU A 472 -10.15 -3.43 0.50
CA LEU A 472 -9.03 -4.34 0.24
C LEU A 472 -8.03 -4.32 1.40
N LEU A 473 -7.67 -3.13 1.90
CA LEU A 473 -6.76 -2.98 3.04
C LEU A 473 -7.36 -3.54 4.33
N ASP A 474 -8.64 -3.29 4.59
CA ASP A 474 -9.37 -3.84 5.73
C ASP A 474 -9.52 -5.36 5.63
N GLY A 475 -9.74 -5.89 4.41
CA GLY A 475 -9.70 -7.32 4.13
C GLY A 475 -8.35 -7.94 4.45
N LEU A 476 -7.27 -7.35 3.94
CA LEU A 476 -5.89 -7.80 4.17
C LEU A 476 -5.50 -7.74 5.64
N ASN A 477 -5.86 -6.66 6.34
CA ASN A 477 -5.54 -6.48 7.75
C ASN A 477 -6.30 -7.47 8.63
N ARG A 478 -7.58 -7.74 8.33
CA ARG A 478 -8.34 -8.81 9.02
C ARG A 478 -7.71 -10.19 8.83
N GLU A 479 -7.31 -10.52 7.60
CA GLU A 479 -6.65 -11.80 7.33
C GLU A 479 -5.27 -11.92 7.99
N ALA A 480 -4.54 -10.80 8.11
CA ALA A 480 -3.27 -10.73 8.82
C ALA A 480 -3.43 -10.88 10.34
N GLN A 481 -4.46 -10.26 10.92
CA GLN A 481 -4.79 -10.37 12.35
C GLN A 481 -5.33 -11.75 12.73
N ALA A 482 -5.92 -12.48 11.78
CA ALA A 482 -6.38 -13.85 11.99
C ALA A 482 -5.22 -14.88 12.07
N LEU A 483 -3.98 -14.46 11.80
CA LEU A 483 -2.80 -15.32 11.93
C LEU A 483 -2.49 -15.57 13.40
N THR A 484 -1.85 -16.71 13.65
CA THR A 484 -1.34 -17.08 14.96
C THR A 484 -0.32 -16.04 15.42
N ASP A 485 -0.55 -15.48 16.60
CA ASP A 485 0.27 -14.41 17.17
C ASP A 485 1.75 -14.80 17.24
N ARG A 486 2.09 -15.89 17.93
CA ARG A 486 3.49 -16.22 18.24
C ARG A 486 3.93 -17.63 17.84
N TYR A 487 5.04 -17.70 17.10
CA TYR A 487 5.78 -18.93 16.82
C TYR A 487 7.16 -18.95 17.49
N LYS A 488 7.55 -20.12 18.03
CA LYS A 488 8.91 -20.38 18.53
C LYS A 488 9.65 -21.28 17.54
N VAL A 489 10.56 -20.70 16.76
CA VAL A 489 11.26 -21.37 15.65
C VAL A 489 12.75 -21.50 15.94
N PRO A 490 13.45 -22.51 15.39
CA PRO A 490 14.88 -22.67 15.60
C PRO A 490 15.67 -21.60 14.84
N ALA A 491 16.79 -21.14 15.39
CA ALA A 491 17.64 -20.13 14.74
C ALA A 491 18.37 -20.63 13.47
N GLY A 492 18.34 -21.93 13.19
CA GLY A 492 18.99 -22.53 12.03
C GLY A 492 18.69 -24.02 11.89
N ARG A 493 19.40 -24.68 10.97
CA ARG A 493 19.32 -26.13 10.78
C ARG A 493 20.23 -26.85 11.77
N LEU A 494 19.69 -27.86 12.44
CA LEU A 494 20.49 -28.73 13.32
C LEU A 494 21.56 -29.46 12.48
N PRO A 495 22.83 -29.50 12.92
CA PRO A 495 23.86 -30.26 12.24
C PRO A 495 23.59 -31.76 12.36
N HIS A 496 23.98 -32.50 11.33
CA HIS A 496 23.89 -33.96 11.32
C HIS A 496 25.12 -34.56 12.03
N ALA A 497 24.90 -35.54 12.92
CA ALA A 497 25.96 -36.26 13.61
C ALA A 497 25.53 -37.70 13.91
N GLU A 498 26.31 -38.68 13.45
CA GLU A 498 25.92 -40.10 13.52
C GLU A 498 26.06 -40.73 14.92
N TRP A 499 27.11 -40.38 15.66
CA TRP A 499 27.48 -41.02 16.94
C TRP A 499 27.50 -40.07 18.14
N ARG A 500 27.25 -38.78 17.91
CA ARG A 500 27.22 -37.74 18.94
C ARG A 500 25.96 -36.92 18.83
N LEU A 501 25.49 -36.40 19.96
CA LEU A 501 24.36 -35.47 19.94
C LEU A 501 24.79 -34.17 19.26
N PRO A 502 23.97 -33.62 18.35
CA PRO A 502 24.23 -32.31 17.78
C PRO A 502 24.11 -31.23 18.85
N ALA A 503 24.79 -30.10 18.64
CA ALA A 503 24.65 -28.96 19.53
C ALA A 503 23.22 -28.38 19.42
N PRO A 504 22.50 -28.15 20.54
CA PRO A 504 21.17 -27.57 20.49
C PRO A 504 21.24 -26.12 19.98
N LEU A 505 20.24 -25.71 19.20
CA LEU A 505 20.16 -24.36 18.67
C LEU A 505 19.20 -23.52 19.53
N PRO A 506 19.49 -22.22 19.71
CA PRO A 506 18.55 -21.32 20.36
C PRO A 506 17.30 -21.15 19.50
N THR A 507 16.16 -20.99 20.16
CA THR A 507 14.88 -20.64 19.52
C THR A 507 14.72 -19.12 19.45
N VAL A 508 13.92 -18.66 18.49
CA VAL A 508 13.56 -17.26 18.27
C VAL A 508 12.04 -17.16 18.19
N GLU A 509 11.50 -16.09 18.77
CA GLU A 509 10.07 -15.79 18.72
C GLU A 509 9.76 -14.94 17.49
N VAL A 510 8.76 -15.36 16.72
CA VAL A 510 8.25 -14.65 15.54
C VAL A 510 6.79 -14.28 15.82
N PHE A 511 6.48 -12.99 15.77
CA PHE A 511 5.13 -12.44 15.92
C PHE A 511 4.48 -12.32 14.54
N LEU A 512 3.86 -13.40 14.06
CA LEU A 512 3.49 -13.52 12.64
C LEU A 512 2.37 -12.55 12.26
N SER A 513 1.36 -12.40 13.11
CA SER A 513 0.24 -11.44 12.90
C SER A 513 0.75 -10.01 12.78
N ASP A 514 1.65 -9.60 13.69
CA ASP A 514 2.19 -8.24 13.72
C ASP A 514 3.09 -7.95 12.52
N VAL A 515 3.92 -8.92 12.14
CA VAL A 515 4.79 -8.81 10.96
C VAL A 515 3.97 -8.69 9.68
N ALA A 516 2.90 -9.48 9.54
CA ALA A 516 2.01 -9.42 8.40
C ALA A 516 1.22 -8.10 8.35
N ALA A 517 0.65 -7.67 9.48
CA ALA A 517 -0.11 -6.42 9.57
C ALA A 517 0.77 -5.19 9.27
N ALA A 518 1.99 -5.16 9.81
CA ALA A 518 2.96 -4.12 9.52
C ALA A 518 3.32 -4.09 8.02
N TYR A 519 3.58 -5.27 7.43
CA TYR A 519 3.92 -5.37 6.00
C TYR A 519 2.78 -4.91 5.08
N VAL A 520 1.51 -5.17 5.45
CA VAL A 520 0.35 -4.64 4.74
C VAL A 520 0.37 -3.11 4.75
N GLN A 521 0.66 -2.49 5.89
CA GLN A 521 0.69 -1.03 6.02
C GLN A 521 1.91 -0.38 5.34
N THR A 522 3.09 -1.01 5.40
CA THR A 522 4.35 -0.38 4.93
C THR A 522 4.66 -0.66 3.47
N ASP A 523 4.35 -1.85 2.97
CA ASP A 523 4.80 -2.30 1.64
C ASP A 523 3.63 -2.47 0.65
N ILE A 524 2.43 -2.81 1.12
CA ILE A 524 1.27 -3.04 0.26
C ILE A 524 0.46 -1.76 0.07
N ALA A 525 0.05 -1.09 1.16
CA ALA A 525 -0.82 0.10 1.07
C ALA A 525 -0.25 1.21 0.16
N PRO A 526 1.03 1.61 0.26
CA PRO A 526 1.57 2.66 -0.61
C PRO A 526 1.54 2.29 -2.10
N GLU A 527 1.73 1.02 -2.42
CA GLU A 527 1.74 0.54 -3.81
C GLU A 527 0.33 0.51 -4.40
N LEU A 528 -0.68 0.16 -3.59
CA LEU A 528 -2.08 0.24 -4.01
C LEU A 528 -2.51 1.68 -4.29
N LEU A 529 -2.12 2.62 -3.42
CA LEU A 529 -2.36 4.04 -3.64
C LEU A 529 -1.66 4.57 -4.89
N ARG A 530 -0.46 4.06 -5.20
CA ARG A 530 0.26 4.40 -6.43
C ARG A 530 -0.54 3.94 -7.66
N ILE A 531 -1.07 2.72 -7.64
CA ILE A 531 -1.87 2.15 -8.75
C ILE A 531 -3.18 2.92 -8.92
N THR A 532 -3.92 3.23 -7.84
CA THR A 532 -5.17 3.97 -7.96
C THR A 532 -4.98 5.42 -8.40
N ASN A 533 -3.94 6.10 -7.93
CA ASN A 533 -3.60 7.45 -8.39
C ASN A 533 -3.18 7.46 -9.87
N ALA A 534 -2.47 6.43 -10.34
CA ALA A 534 -2.18 6.28 -11.76
C ALA A 534 -3.46 6.08 -12.59
N ALA A 535 -4.45 5.38 -12.03
CA ALA A 535 -5.76 5.17 -12.66
C ALA A 535 -6.54 6.48 -12.89
N VAL A 536 -6.37 7.50 -12.03
CA VAL A 536 -6.96 8.84 -12.24
C VAL A 536 -6.49 9.48 -13.55
N THR A 537 -5.23 9.24 -13.94
CA THR A 537 -4.67 9.78 -15.19
C THR A 537 -5.39 9.23 -16.43
N VAL A 538 -5.94 8.02 -16.34
CA VAL A 538 -6.71 7.39 -17.43
C VAL A 538 -8.13 7.97 -17.52
N LEU A 539 -8.71 8.42 -16.41
CA LEU A 539 -10.06 9.00 -16.36
C LEU A 539 -10.11 10.50 -16.71
N GLN A 540 -9.00 11.22 -16.58
CA GLN A 540 -8.97 12.67 -16.85
C GLN A 540 -9.38 13.04 -18.30
N PRO A 541 -8.95 12.30 -19.35
CA PRO A 541 -9.42 12.52 -20.71
C PRO A 541 -10.94 12.32 -20.85
N MET A 542 -11.52 11.35 -20.15
CA MET A 542 -12.97 11.10 -20.17
C MET A 542 -13.76 12.28 -19.60
N LEU A 543 -13.34 12.81 -18.45
CA LEU A 543 -13.95 14.01 -17.86
C LEU A 543 -13.86 15.23 -18.78
N THR A 544 -12.74 15.36 -19.50
CA THR A 544 -12.53 16.47 -20.45
C THR A 544 -13.54 16.41 -21.58
N VAL A 545 -13.72 15.23 -22.20
CA VAL A 545 -14.69 15.03 -23.29
C VAL A 545 -16.14 15.27 -22.84
N LEU A 546 -16.50 14.81 -21.63
CA LEU A 546 -17.85 15.02 -21.07
C LEU A 546 -18.13 16.50 -20.78
N HIS A 547 -17.16 17.24 -20.22
CA HIS A 547 -17.29 18.69 -20.00
C HIS A 547 -17.36 19.49 -21.31
N ASP A 548 -16.61 19.07 -22.34
CA ASP A 548 -16.69 19.71 -23.66
C ASP A 548 -18.09 19.51 -24.28
N LEU A 549 -18.69 18.34 -24.11
CA LEU A 549 -20.06 18.06 -24.56
C LEU A 549 -21.10 18.85 -23.75
N GLU A 550 -20.92 18.98 -22.43
CA GLU A 550 -21.84 19.75 -21.56
C GLU A 550 -21.90 21.19 -22.03
N ARG A 551 -20.73 21.77 -22.32
CA ARG A 551 -20.63 23.12 -22.86
C ARG A 551 -21.36 23.29 -24.19
N VAL A 552 -21.30 22.31 -25.10
CA VAL A 552 -22.03 22.36 -26.39
C VAL A 552 -23.54 22.37 -26.14
N VAL A 553 -24.03 21.49 -25.26
CA VAL A 553 -25.47 21.38 -24.95
C VAL A 553 -26.01 22.63 -24.24
N THR A 554 -25.24 23.24 -23.32
CA THR A 554 -25.66 24.46 -22.59
C THR A 554 -25.64 25.72 -23.46
N ILE A 555 -24.71 25.84 -24.42
CA ILE A 555 -24.62 27.03 -25.29
C ILE A 555 -25.82 27.11 -26.23
N ASP A 556 -26.24 25.97 -26.79
CA ASP A 556 -27.35 25.95 -27.73
C ASP A 556 -28.71 26.15 -27.01
N SER A 557 -28.92 25.57 -25.82
CA SER A 557 -30.17 25.74 -25.06
C SER A 557 -30.42 27.17 -24.57
N GLU A 558 -29.36 27.94 -24.26
CA GLU A 558 -29.46 29.35 -23.84
C GLU A 558 -29.68 30.32 -25.03
N HIS A 559 -29.30 29.94 -26.26
CA HIS A 559 -29.46 30.80 -27.44
C HIS A 559 -30.91 30.80 -27.96
N TYR A 560 -31.55 29.63 -28.03
CA TYR A 560 -32.97 29.50 -28.43
C TYR A 560 -33.94 30.17 -27.44
N GLY A 561 -33.57 30.32 -26.16
CA GLY A 561 -34.40 31.02 -25.17
C GLY A 561 -34.30 32.55 -25.20
N GLY A 562 -33.26 33.12 -25.84
CA GLY A 562 -32.97 34.56 -25.85
C GLY A 562 -33.43 35.31 -27.10
N GLU A 563 -33.68 34.61 -28.21
CA GLU A 563 -34.03 35.22 -29.50
C GLU A 563 -35.55 35.38 -29.75
N LEU A 564 -36.39 34.84 -28.87
CA LEU A 564 -37.86 35.00 -28.93
C LEU A 564 -38.38 36.39 -28.49
N ASP A 565 -37.50 37.33 -28.11
CA ASP A 565 -37.87 38.67 -27.62
C ASP A 565 -37.35 39.82 -28.51
N LEU A 566 -36.90 39.53 -29.74
CA LEU A 566 -36.43 40.52 -30.70
C LEU A 566 -37.27 40.49 -31.99
N GLU A 567 -37.97 41.60 -32.27
CA GLU A 567 -38.86 41.81 -33.45
C GLU A 567 -38.15 41.82 -34.83
N ARG A 568 -36.96 41.20 -34.99
CA ARG A 568 -36.34 40.94 -36.30
C ARG A 568 -35.19 39.93 -36.18
N PRO A 569 -35.22 38.81 -36.92
CA PRO A 569 -34.07 37.91 -37.00
C PRO A 569 -32.99 38.57 -37.87
N PRO A 570 -31.71 38.57 -37.47
CA PRO A 570 -30.63 38.78 -38.43
C PRO A 570 -30.51 37.54 -39.33
N GLU A 571 -30.22 37.74 -40.61
CA GLU A 571 -29.92 36.65 -41.56
C GLU A 571 -28.74 35.82 -41.01
N GLY A 572 -29.01 34.59 -40.52
CA GLY A 572 -27.98 33.72 -39.92
C GLY A 572 -28.43 32.42 -39.23
N GLU A 573 -29.74 32.13 -39.12
CA GLU A 573 -30.26 30.92 -38.42
C GLU A 573 -29.77 29.57 -39.00
N SER A 574 -29.39 29.51 -40.29
CA SER A 574 -28.88 28.26 -40.89
C SER A 574 -27.44 27.92 -40.49
N ASP A 575 -26.61 28.91 -40.14
CA ASP A 575 -25.18 28.69 -39.87
C ASP A 575 -24.92 28.14 -38.45
N LEU A 576 -25.82 28.40 -37.49
CA LEU A 576 -25.64 28.00 -36.09
C LEU A 576 -26.04 26.54 -35.83
N SER A 577 -27.12 26.06 -36.45
CA SER A 577 -27.53 24.65 -36.36
C SER A 577 -26.53 23.70 -37.03
N GLU A 578 -25.88 24.11 -38.12
CA GLU A 578 -24.79 23.36 -38.75
C GLU A 578 -23.55 23.27 -37.85
N VAL A 579 -23.22 24.34 -37.12
CA VAL A 579 -22.09 24.38 -36.16
C VAL A 579 -22.36 23.47 -34.96
N ALA A 580 -23.58 23.48 -34.42
CA ALA A 580 -24.00 22.59 -33.33
C ALA A 580 -23.93 21.11 -33.72
N VAL A 581 -24.47 20.76 -34.89
CA VAL A 581 -24.42 19.39 -35.44
C VAL A 581 -22.97 18.95 -35.70
N ALA A 582 -22.11 19.85 -36.20
CA ALA A 582 -20.69 19.55 -36.37
C ALA A 582 -19.95 19.36 -35.03
N ALA A 583 -20.33 20.11 -33.97
CA ALA A 583 -19.82 19.92 -32.63
C ALA A 583 -20.25 18.57 -32.02
N LEU A 584 -21.54 18.23 -32.13
CA LEU A 584 -22.08 16.94 -31.68
C LEU A 584 -21.43 15.75 -32.41
N LYS A 585 -21.24 15.82 -33.74
CA LYS A 585 -20.53 14.78 -34.51
C LYS A 585 -19.07 14.58 -34.06
N ARG A 586 -18.36 15.66 -33.69
CA ARG A 586 -16.99 15.58 -33.16
C ARG A 586 -16.98 14.99 -31.75
N SER A 587 -17.91 15.39 -30.90
CA SER A 587 -18.05 14.82 -29.54
C SER A 587 -18.36 13.32 -29.59
N ARG A 588 -19.20 12.88 -30.54
CA ARG A 588 -19.49 11.46 -30.80
C ARG A 588 -18.23 10.67 -31.12
N ALA A 589 -17.38 11.19 -32.02
CA ALA A 589 -16.13 10.53 -32.38
C ALA A 589 -15.17 10.40 -31.18
N ALA A 590 -15.05 11.46 -30.38
CA ALA A 590 -14.23 11.44 -29.16
C ALA A 590 -14.77 10.48 -28.08
N LEU A 591 -16.10 10.41 -27.91
CA LEU A 591 -16.75 9.47 -27.00
C LEU A 591 -16.59 8.02 -27.46
N ALA A 592 -16.70 7.74 -28.76
CA ALA A 592 -16.48 6.40 -29.31
C ALA A 592 -15.03 5.93 -29.09
N GLU A 593 -14.04 6.81 -29.29
CA GLU A 593 -12.64 6.51 -28.98
C GLU A 593 -12.41 6.26 -27.48
N MET A 594 -13.08 7.03 -26.61
CA MET A 594 -13.01 6.83 -25.16
C MET A 594 -13.67 5.52 -24.71
N LEU A 595 -14.77 5.13 -25.37
CA LEU A 595 -15.48 3.89 -25.08
C LEU A 595 -14.60 2.67 -25.35
N ASP A 596 -13.84 2.70 -26.45
CA ASP A 596 -12.90 1.64 -26.82
C ASP A 596 -11.77 1.53 -25.78
N ARG A 597 -11.17 2.66 -25.38
CA ARG A 597 -10.11 2.71 -24.35
C ARG A 597 -10.57 2.23 -22.97
N THR A 598 -11.84 2.50 -22.61
CA THR A 598 -12.37 2.13 -21.28
C THR A 598 -12.91 0.69 -21.21
N SER A 599 -13.03 0.00 -22.34
CA SER A 599 -13.62 -1.33 -22.44
C SER A 599 -12.87 -2.41 -21.63
N ALA A 600 -11.54 -2.37 -21.63
CA ALA A 600 -10.66 -3.31 -20.93
C ALA A 600 -10.05 -2.73 -19.63
N TRP A 601 -10.11 -1.42 -19.43
CA TRP A 601 -9.41 -0.74 -18.33
C TRP A 601 -9.87 -1.20 -16.94
N SER A 602 -11.15 -1.51 -16.75
CA SER A 602 -11.64 -2.06 -15.47
C SER A 602 -10.98 -3.39 -15.12
N ASP A 603 -10.63 -4.17 -16.13
CA ASP A 603 -10.03 -5.49 -15.97
C ASP A 603 -8.54 -5.32 -15.66
N GLU A 604 -7.85 -4.49 -16.45
CA GLU A 604 -6.43 -4.12 -16.25
C GLU A 604 -6.18 -3.58 -14.84
N LEU A 605 -6.99 -2.63 -14.37
CA LEU A 605 -6.85 -2.07 -13.02
C LEU A 605 -6.99 -3.16 -11.94
N THR A 606 -7.97 -4.06 -12.08
CA THR A 606 -8.17 -5.12 -11.09
C THR A 606 -7.11 -6.20 -11.13
N ASP A 607 -6.55 -6.49 -12.30
CA ASP A 607 -5.46 -7.44 -12.47
C ASP A 607 -4.15 -6.85 -11.93
N ASP A 608 -3.85 -5.57 -12.19
CA ASP A 608 -2.71 -4.86 -11.61
C ASP A 608 -2.74 -4.85 -10.07
N LEU A 609 -3.90 -4.55 -9.48
CA LEU A 609 -4.10 -4.60 -8.03
C LEU A 609 -3.91 -6.02 -7.50
N ARG A 610 -4.47 -7.04 -8.17
CA ARG A 610 -4.35 -8.44 -7.76
C ARG A 610 -2.90 -8.89 -7.78
N ASP A 611 -2.21 -8.68 -8.89
CA ASP A 611 -0.87 -9.20 -9.12
C ASP A 611 0.14 -8.52 -8.21
N THR A 612 -0.02 -7.22 -7.98
CA THR A 612 0.78 -6.47 -7.01
C THR A 612 0.62 -7.04 -5.60
N ILE A 613 -0.60 -7.24 -5.12
CA ILE A 613 -0.84 -7.77 -3.75
C ILE A 613 -0.28 -9.19 -3.63
N LEU A 614 -0.54 -10.06 -4.60
CA LEU A 614 -0.06 -11.44 -4.57
C LEU A 614 1.46 -11.52 -4.64
N SER A 615 2.09 -10.69 -5.47
CA SER A 615 3.56 -10.58 -5.56
C SER A 615 4.18 -10.11 -4.25
N LYS A 616 3.58 -9.09 -3.60
CA LYS A 616 4.04 -8.62 -2.29
C LYS A 616 3.89 -9.67 -1.20
N ILE A 617 2.80 -10.44 -1.19
CA ILE A 617 2.59 -11.54 -0.25
C ILE A 617 3.58 -12.67 -0.50
N ASP A 618 3.90 -12.98 -1.76
CA ASP A 618 4.93 -13.95 -2.10
C ASP A 618 6.32 -13.48 -1.61
N THR A 619 6.61 -12.19 -1.74
CA THR A 619 7.83 -11.59 -1.18
C THR A 619 7.86 -11.71 0.36
N LEU A 620 6.73 -11.52 1.05
CA LEU A 620 6.64 -11.73 2.49
C LEU A 620 6.92 -13.19 2.86
N ARG A 621 6.31 -14.15 2.14
CA ARG A 621 6.55 -15.58 2.34
C ARG A 621 8.02 -15.94 2.11
N GLU A 622 8.63 -15.42 1.05
CA GLU A 622 10.04 -15.63 0.75
C GLU A 622 10.93 -15.13 1.90
N ARG A 623 10.69 -13.89 2.36
CA ARG A 623 11.38 -13.30 3.53
C ARG A 623 11.21 -14.12 4.81
N LEU A 624 10.06 -14.78 5.00
CA LEU A 624 9.81 -15.67 6.14
C LEU A 624 10.43 -17.06 5.97
N SER A 625 10.65 -17.51 4.73
CA SER A 625 11.18 -18.84 4.39
C SER A 625 12.69 -18.92 4.26
N GLU A 626 13.32 -17.86 3.75
CA GLU A 626 14.76 -17.75 3.63
C GLU A 626 15.37 -17.21 4.92
N ALA A 627 15.54 -18.08 5.92
CA ALA A 627 16.58 -17.94 6.95
C ALA A 627 16.77 -16.55 7.61
N SER A 628 15.71 -15.74 7.71
CA SER A 628 15.75 -14.38 8.26
C SER A 628 15.74 -14.39 9.79
N VAL A 629 15.45 -15.53 10.42
CA VAL A 629 15.56 -15.71 11.88
C VAL A 629 17.01 -15.51 12.37
N ALA A 630 18.02 -15.88 11.57
CA ALA A 630 19.42 -15.63 11.86
C ALA A 630 19.84 -14.17 11.59
N GLN A 631 19.24 -13.52 10.60
CA GLN A 631 19.47 -12.09 10.30
C GLN A 631 18.76 -11.16 11.30
N LEU A 632 17.56 -11.51 11.78
CA LEU A 632 16.84 -10.85 12.87
C LEU A 632 17.69 -10.78 14.14
N ARG A 633 18.49 -11.83 14.40
CA ARG A 633 19.46 -11.82 15.51
C ARG A 633 20.73 -11.01 15.23
N ARG A 634 21.21 -10.94 13.98
CA ARG A 634 22.41 -10.13 13.63
C ARG A 634 22.15 -8.61 13.68
N ARG A 635 20.90 -8.16 13.55
CA ARG A 635 20.51 -6.76 13.82
C ARG A 635 19.95 -6.52 15.23
N GLY A 636 19.67 -7.58 15.99
CA GLY A 636 19.01 -7.51 17.30
C GLY A 636 19.81 -8.19 18.41
N GLY A 637 20.92 -7.59 18.81
CA GLY A 637 21.47 -7.82 20.15
C GLY A 637 20.59 -7.13 21.19
N VAL A 638 19.39 -7.65 21.46
CA VAL A 638 18.48 -7.11 22.48
C VAL A 638 17.87 -8.24 23.30
N LYS A 639 17.98 -8.11 24.62
CA LYS A 639 17.41 -9.02 25.64
C LYS A 639 15.87 -9.09 25.51
N PRO A 640 15.24 -10.22 25.89
CA PRO A 640 13.83 -10.51 25.61
C PRO A 640 12.81 -9.79 26.52
N GLN A 641 13.09 -8.56 26.95
CA GLN A 641 12.17 -7.76 27.78
C GLN A 641 11.91 -6.34 27.24
N ALA A 642 12.31 -6.04 25.99
CA ALA A 642 12.18 -4.70 25.41
C ALA A 642 11.36 -4.69 24.11
N PHE A 643 10.15 -5.26 24.14
CA PHE A 643 9.22 -5.22 22.99
C PHE A 643 8.17 -4.09 23.09
N THR A 644 8.17 -3.30 24.17
CA THR A 644 7.25 -2.16 24.35
C THR A 644 7.84 -0.81 23.90
N HIS A 645 9.08 -0.76 23.40
CA HIS A 645 9.70 0.49 22.89
C HIS A 645 9.86 0.53 21.37
N GLN A 646 9.14 -0.32 20.63
CA GLN A 646 9.19 -0.38 19.16
C GLN A 646 8.37 0.73 18.46
N VAL A 647 7.99 1.79 19.19
CA VAL A 647 7.37 3.01 18.66
C VAL A 647 8.40 4.12 18.42
N ASP A 648 9.50 4.16 19.17
CA ASP A 648 10.54 5.22 19.04
C ASP A 648 11.60 4.95 17.96
N ARG A 649 11.64 3.74 17.38
CA ARG A 649 12.53 3.43 16.25
C ARG A 649 11.95 3.78 14.88
N LEU A 650 10.64 4.00 14.79
CA LEU A 650 9.97 4.50 13.58
C LEU A 650 10.38 5.95 13.28
N THR A 651 10.58 6.77 14.31
CA THR A 651 11.05 8.17 14.18
C THR A 651 12.51 8.30 13.76
N GLN A 652 13.38 7.33 14.11
CA GLN A 652 14.79 7.38 13.72
C GLN A 652 15.07 6.82 12.31
N PHE A 653 14.23 5.91 11.81
CA PHE A 653 14.29 5.47 10.41
C PHE A 653 13.78 6.56 9.46
N LEU A 654 12.78 7.36 9.90
CA LEU A 654 12.31 8.56 9.19
C LEU A 654 13.40 9.64 9.06
N ASN A 655 14.30 9.78 10.04
CA ASN A 655 15.40 10.75 9.99
C ASN A 655 16.60 10.30 9.14
N LYS A 656 16.68 9.03 8.74
CA LYS A 656 17.79 8.50 7.91
C LYS A 656 17.46 8.40 6.43
N LEU A 657 16.21 8.61 6.04
CA LEU A 657 15.78 8.76 4.64
C LEU A 657 15.98 10.20 4.10
N GLY A 658 16.53 11.10 4.93
CA GLY A 658 16.81 12.50 4.57
C GLY A 658 18.08 12.74 3.71
N ASP A 659 19.02 11.79 3.66
CA ASP A 659 20.35 12.05 3.06
C ASP A 659 20.61 11.40 1.69
N GLU A 660 19.74 10.50 1.22
CA GLU A 660 19.92 9.84 -0.10
C GLU A 660 18.93 10.32 -1.19
N SER A 661 17.99 11.20 -0.84
CA SER A 661 16.97 11.76 -1.76
C SER A 661 17.41 13.06 -2.47
N THR A 662 18.57 13.63 -2.10
CA THR A 662 19.04 14.95 -2.59
C THR A 662 19.36 15.04 -4.08
N GLN A 663 19.45 13.92 -4.82
CA GLN A 663 19.70 13.95 -6.27
C GLN A 663 18.44 13.75 -7.12
N TRP A 664 17.40 13.11 -6.59
CA TRP A 664 16.13 12.91 -7.30
C TRP A 664 15.20 14.13 -7.14
N VAL A 665 15.23 14.78 -5.97
CA VAL A 665 14.47 16.01 -5.68
C VAL A 665 14.94 17.22 -6.51
N ARG A 666 16.20 17.24 -6.96
CA ARG A 666 16.75 18.33 -7.79
C ARG A 666 16.20 18.40 -9.22
N ARG A 667 15.58 17.33 -9.72
CA ARG A 667 15.02 17.30 -11.09
C ARG A 667 13.51 17.49 -11.12
N ALA A 668 12.82 17.33 -9.99
CA ALA A 668 11.36 17.37 -9.91
C ALA A 668 10.81 18.66 -9.25
N ALA A 669 11.62 19.41 -8.51
CA ALA A 669 11.17 20.64 -7.84
C ALA A 669 11.91 21.85 -8.40
N GLY A 670 11.17 22.69 -9.13
CA GLY A 670 11.65 23.94 -9.73
C GLY A 670 12.25 24.93 -8.71
N GLU A 671 13.04 25.86 -9.25
CA GLU A 671 13.90 26.82 -8.52
C GLU A 671 13.18 27.66 -7.46
N GLU A 672 11.85 27.78 -7.49
CA GLU A 672 11.06 28.51 -6.49
C GLU A 672 11.10 27.87 -5.09
N ARG A 673 11.19 26.53 -4.97
CA ARG A 673 11.29 25.88 -3.66
C ARG A 673 12.68 26.00 -3.03
N LEU A 674 13.72 26.21 -3.86
CA LEU A 674 15.09 26.49 -3.42
C LEU A 674 15.21 27.88 -2.77
N ALA A 675 14.41 28.85 -3.20
CA ALA A 675 14.32 30.15 -2.55
C ALA A 675 13.68 30.03 -1.16
N SER A 676 12.58 29.28 -1.04
CA SER A 676 11.92 28.99 0.24
C SER A 676 12.81 28.21 1.21
N TRP A 677 13.64 27.31 0.69
CA TRP A 677 14.59 26.53 1.49
C TRP A 677 15.81 27.36 1.92
N ARG A 678 16.24 28.35 1.15
CA ARG A 678 17.26 29.34 1.59
C ARG A 678 16.77 30.18 2.75
N THR A 679 15.49 30.57 2.74
CA THR A 679 14.84 31.31 3.83
C THR A 679 14.66 30.44 5.07
N TRP A 680 14.30 29.16 4.89
CA TRP A 680 14.24 28.17 5.99
C TRP A 680 15.62 27.84 6.58
N LEU A 681 16.68 27.89 5.76
CA LEU A 681 18.07 27.69 6.17
C LEU A 681 18.77 28.97 6.66
N GLY A 682 18.06 30.10 6.76
CA GLY A 682 18.59 31.34 7.36
C GLY A 682 19.76 31.99 6.61
N LEU A 683 19.88 31.79 5.30
CA LEU A 683 20.92 32.44 4.50
C LEU A 683 20.51 33.89 4.18
N PRO A 684 21.39 34.89 4.40
CA PRO A 684 21.05 36.29 4.19
C PRO A 684 20.78 36.60 2.71
N GLY A 685 19.61 37.20 2.44
CA GLY A 685 19.23 37.69 1.12
C GLY A 685 20.01 38.96 0.75
N VAL A 686 20.37 39.09 -0.53
CA VAL A 686 21.01 40.28 -1.08
C VAL A 686 19.96 41.39 -1.20
N VAL A 687 20.15 42.50 -0.49
CA VAL A 687 19.30 43.69 -0.57
C VAL A 687 19.74 44.52 -1.78
N LEU A 688 18.84 44.71 -2.75
CA LEU A 688 19.04 45.57 -3.93
C LEU A 688 18.37 46.93 -3.70
N ARG A 689 18.91 48.01 -4.30
CA ARG A 689 18.35 49.37 -4.14
C ARG A 689 17.15 49.55 -5.10
N PRO A 690 16.15 50.41 -4.78
CA PRO A 690 14.95 50.60 -5.62
C PRO A 690 15.25 51.00 -7.07
N GLU A 691 16.37 51.71 -7.29
CA GLU A 691 16.86 52.16 -8.59
C GLU A 691 17.21 50.97 -9.52
N ASP A 692 17.61 49.83 -8.96
CA ASP A 692 17.97 48.60 -9.70
C ASP A 692 16.73 47.76 -10.10
N VAL A 693 15.56 48.06 -9.54
CA VAL A 693 14.32 47.26 -9.66
C VAL A 693 13.29 47.91 -10.61
N ALA A 694 13.46 49.18 -10.96
CA ALA A 694 12.50 49.96 -11.74
C ALA A 694 12.12 49.32 -13.09
N GLY A 695 13.05 48.63 -13.76
CA GLY A 695 12.79 47.93 -15.04
C GLY A 695 11.88 46.70 -14.90
N LEU A 696 11.84 46.07 -13.72
CA LEU A 696 11.03 44.88 -13.44
C LEU A 696 9.60 45.22 -12.96
N LEU A 697 9.33 46.50 -12.67
CA LEU A 697 8.05 46.98 -12.13
C LEU A 697 7.13 47.58 -13.22
N VAL A 698 7.58 47.64 -14.47
CA VAL A 698 6.79 48.11 -15.63
C VAL A 698 5.87 46.98 -16.11
N GLN A 699 4.64 47.32 -16.54
CA GLN A 699 3.71 46.35 -17.10
C GLN A 699 4.24 45.89 -18.48
N PRO A 700 4.40 44.58 -18.74
CA PRO A 700 4.87 44.10 -20.04
C PRO A 700 3.82 44.38 -21.13
N GLU A 701 4.26 44.95 -22.24
CA GLU A 701 3.46 45.13 -23.46
C GLU A 701 3.65 43.91 -24.38
N PRO A 702 2.65 43.51 -25.20
CA PRO A 702 2.79 42.39 -26.11
C PRO A 702 3.84 42.67 -27.18
N GLU A 703 4.81 41.77 -27.35
CA GLU A 703 5.95 41.94 -28.28
C GLU A 703 5.62 41.57 -29.75
N GLY A 704 4.49 40.90 -30.02
CA GLY A 704 4.11 40.38 -31.36
C GLY A 704 2.86 40.96 -32.02
N GLU A 705 2.75 40.82 -33.34
CA GLU A 705 1.54 41.14 -34.14
C GLU A 705 0.44 40.10 -33.90
N ILE A 706 -0.33 40.27 -32.82
CA ILE A 706 -1.46 39.39 -32.49
C ILE A 706 -2.70 39.79 -33.32
N PRO A 707 -3.36 38.87 -34.06
CA PRO A 707 -4.56 39.17 -34.82
C PRO A 707 -5.69 39.78 -33.99
N LEU A 708 -6.45 40.69 -34.60
CA LEU A 708 -7.45 41.50 -33.89
C LEU A 708 -8.62 40.67 -33.33
N PHE A 709 -8.98 39.56 -33.97
CA PHE A 709 -10.00 38.63 -33.45
C PHE A 709 -9.54 37.94 -32.17
N TYR A 710 -8.27 37.49 -32.13
CA TYR A 710 -7.68 36.86 -30.94
C TYR A 710 -7.55 37.86 -29.79
N ARG A 711 -7.14 39.11 -30.07
CA ARG A 711 -7.10 40.18 -29.05
C ARG A 711 -8.49 40.51 -28.48
N ARG A 712 -9.56 40.38 -29.28
CA ARG A 712 -10.95 40.64 -28.84
C ARG A 712 -11.47 39.55 -27.90
N LEU A 713 -11.13 38.29 -28.12
CA LEU A 713 -11.51 37.17 -27.23
C LEU A 713 -10.98 37.34 -25.80
N PHE A 714 -9.79 37.93 -25.66
CA PHE A 714 -9.13 38.17 -24.36
C PHE A 714 -9.28 39.61 -23.85
N ALA A 715 -10.14 40.44 -24.46
CA ALA A 715 -10.39 41.80 -24.01
C ALA A 715 -11.13 41.82 -22.66
N ALA A 716 -10.77 42.76 -21.77
CA ALA A 716 -11.26 42.81 -20.39
C ALA A 716 -12.80 42.95 -20.24
N ASN A 717 -13.53 43.27 -21.32
CA ASN A 717 -14.97 43.45 -21.32
C ASN A 717 -15.72 42.34 -22.08
N ALA A 718 -15.03 41.41 -22.73
CA ALA A 718 -15.62 40.35 -23.52
C ALA A 718 -15.97 39.15 -22.62
N HIS A 719 -17.25 38.78 -22.60
CA HIS A 719 -17.81 37.53 -22.08
C HIS A 719 -17.37 37.10 -20.67
N TRP A 720 -18.09 37.57 -19.66
CA TRP A 720 -17.93 37.12 -18.26
C TRP A 720 -19.16 36.34 -17.73
N ALA A 721 -20.13 36.01 -18.61
CA ALA A 721 -21.38 35.35 -18.20
C ALA A 721 -21.22 33.84 -17.98
N ALA A 722 -20.34 33.17 -18.73
CA ALA A 722 -20.13 31.71 -18.67
C ALA A 722 -19.14 31.27 -17.56
N ASP A 723 -18.33 32.19 -17.02
CA ASP A 723 -17.16 31.86 -16.18
C ASP A 723 -17.42 31.95 -14.65
N LEU A 724 -18.68 31.98 -14.20
CA LEU A 724 -18.96 32.01 -12.75
C LEU A 724 -18.66 30.66 -12.11
N LEU A 725 -17.65 30.63 -11.24
CA LEU A 725 -17.31 29.46 -10.42
C LEU A 725 -18.53 29.03 -9.58
N PRO A 726 -18.69 27.72 -9.28
CA PRO A 726 -19.84 27.21 -8.52
C PRO A 726 -20.10 27.94 -7.20
N ASP A 727 -19.04 28.29 -6.46
CA ASP A 727 -19.16 29.03 -5.20
C ASP A 727 -19.58 30.50 -5.38
N GLN A 728 -19.18 31.10 -6.49
CA GLN A 728 -19.60 32.46 -6.85
C GLN A 728 -21.08 32.49 -7.24
N ARG A 729 -21.58 31.46 -7.95
CA ARG A 729 -23.03 31.32 -8.27
C ARG A 729 -23.87 31.27 -6.99
N ARG A 730 -23.51 30.41 -6.03
CA ARG A 730 -24.20 30.31 -4.74
C ARG A 730 -24.17 31.61 -3.94
N ALA A 731 -23.06 32.36 -3.98
CA ALA A 731 -22.94 33.64 -3.31
C ALA A 731 -23.85 34.71 -3.91
N VAL A 732 -23.97 34.72 -5.23
CA VAL A 732 -24.84 35.62 -5.97
C VAL A 732 -26.32 35.33 -5.68
N ASP A 733 -26.73 34.07 -5.58
CA ASP A 733 -28.11 33.70 -5.23
C ASP A 733 -28.51 34.20 -3.83
N ARG A 734 -27.60 34.14 -2.85
CA ARG A 734 -27.83 34.69 -1.51
C ARG A 734 -28.05 36.21 -1.55
N VAL A 735 -27.22 36.93 -2.32
CA VAL A 735 -27.38 38.38 -2.49
C VAL A 735 -28.69 38.70 -3.20
N LYS A 736 -29.04 38.00 -4.28
CA LYS A 736 -30.32 38.17 -4.97
C LYS A 736 -31.50 37.98 -4.02
N LYS A 737 -31.45 37.00 -3.11
CA LYS A 737 -32.49 36.75 -2.10
C LYS A 737 -32.64 37.91 -1.10
N VAL A 738 -31.55 38.53 -0.66
CA VAL A 738 -31.59 39.68 0.27
C VAL A 738 -32.07 40.95 -0.43
N LEU A 739 -31.62 41.18 -1.66
CA LEU A 739 -32.05 42.32 -2.47
C LEU A 739 -33.53 42.18 -2.91
N ALA A 740 -34.07 40.95 -2.99
CA ALA A 740 -35.46 40.66 -3.38
C ALA A 740 -36.50 40.79 -2.24
N ARG A 741 -36.11 41.15 -1.02
CA ARG A 741 -37.06 41.37 0.09
C ARG A 741 -38.01 42.54 -0.22
N ALA A 742 -39.25 42.45 0.27
CA ALA A 742 -40.23 43.53 0.11
C ALA A 742 -39.75 44.83 0.79
N PRO A 743 -40.06 46.02 0.21
CA PRO A 743 -39.68 47.30 0.81
C PRO A 743 -40.19 47.41 2.25
N GLY A 744 -39.31 47.80 3.18
CA GLY A 744 -39.66 48.02 4.59
C GLY A 744 -39.67 46.79 5.51
N VAL A 745 -39.46 45.57 5.00
CA VAL A 745 -39.38 44.34 5.82
C VAL A 745 -37.99 44.15 6.46
N GLY A 746 -36.97 44.81 5.93
CA GLY A 746 -35.59 44.79 6.45
C GLY A 746 -34.62 45.49 5.48
N LEU A 747 -33.35 45.61 5.89
CA LEU A 747 -32.32 46.21 5.03
C LEU A 747 -32.10 45.35 3.77
N ARG A 748 -32.09 46.00 2.60
CA ARG A 748 -31.85 45.41 1.28
C ARG A 748 -30.44 45.76 0.81
N THR A 749 -29.44 45.34 1.57
CA THR A 749 -28.06 45.82 1.47
C THR A 749 -27.10 44.65 1.26
N ALA A 750 -26.20 44.76 0.28
CA ALA A 750 -25.14 43.79 0.03
C ALA A 750 -23.80 44.50 -0.25
N ALA A 751 -22.70 43.85 0.07
CA ALA A 751 -21.35 44.32 -0.25
C ALA A 751 -20.62 43.30 -1.13
N ILE A 752 -19.88 43.79 -2.12
CA ILE A 752 -18.97 43.01 -2.95
C ILE A 752 -17.57 43.45 -2.58
N ILE A 753 -16.93 42.63 -1.74
CA ILE A 753 -15.56 42.79 -1.30
C ILE A 753 -14.68 42.02 -2.26
N SER A 754 -13.69 42.70 -2.80
CA SER A 754 -12.82 42.10 -3.80
C SER A 754 -11.44 42.64 -3.60
N ALA A 755 -10.47 41.80 -3.90
CA ALA A 755 -9.19 42.36 -4.26
C ALA A 755 -9.30 42.86 -5.73
N GLU A 756 -8.88 44.08 -5.99
CA GLU A 756 -9.15 44.78 -7.26
C GLU A 756 -8.75 43.94 -8.50
N GLY A 757 -9.68 43.78 -9.46
CA GLY A 757 -9.47 42.94 -10.65
C GLY A 757 -9.81 41.45 -10.48
N ALA A 758 -10.61 41.07 -9.46
CA ALA A 758 -11.10 39.70 -9.27
C ALA A 758 -12.49 39.44 -9.91
N GLY A 759 -12.98 40.32 -10.80
CA GLY A 759 -14.25 40.08 -11.51
C GLY A 759 -15.50 40.75 -10.93
N GLN A 760 -15.38 41.77 -10.05
CA GLN A 760 -16.52 42.50 -9.46
C GLN A 760 -17.55 42.99 -10.50
N GLY A 761 -17.07 43.48 -11.64
CA GLY A 761 -17.96 43.96 -12.70
C GLY A 761 -18.86 42.87 -13.28
N ALA A 762 -18.37 41.62 -13.35
CA ALA A 762 -19.12 40.47 -13.82
C ALA A 762 -20.20 40.04 -12.80
N LEU A 763 -19.82 39.96 -11.52
CA LEU A 763 -20.75 39.68 -10.42
C LEU A 763 -21.83 40.75 -10.32
N LEU A 764 -21.45 42.02 -10.44
CA LEU A 764 -22.39 43.14 -10.46
C LEU A 764 -23.35 43.02 -11.64
N ALA A 765 -22.84 42.74 -12.85
CA ALA A 765 -23.66 42.53 -14.03
C ALA A 765 -24.69 41.41 -13.82
N PHE A 766 -24.31 40.31 -13.18
CA PHE A 766 -25.22 39.20 -12.87
C PHE A 766 -26.25 39.55 -11.79
N ILE A 767 -25.86 40.33 -10.77
CA ILE A 767 -26.79 40.84 -9.74
C ILE A 767 -27.79 41.82 -10.35
N THR A 768 -27.36 42.64 -11.32
CA THR A 768 -28.23 43.56 -12.06
C THR A 768 -29.08 42.88 -13.13
N ARG A 769 -28.71 41.66 -13.57
CA ARG A 769 -29.52 40.85 -14.51
C ARG A 769 -30.70 40.19 -13.77
N GLY A 770 -31.89 40.67 -14.09
CA GLY A 770 -33.19 40.15 -13.68
C GLY A 770 -34.24 41.27 -13.69
N ASP A 771 -35.44 40.99 -14.20
CA ASP A 771 -36.54 41.96 -14.46
C ASP A 771 -37.18 42.60 -13.21
N ARG A 772 -36.47 42.64 -12.08
CA ARG A 772 -37.03 43.02 -10.78
C ARG A 772 -36.76 44.47 -10.37
N PHE A 773 -35.81 45.16 -11.01
CA PHE A 773 -35.48 46.54 -10.70
C PHE A 773 -35.70 47.44 -11.92
N ASN A 774 -36.71 48.31 -11.84
CA ASN A 774 -37.04 49.21 -12.95
C ASN A 774 -35.99 50.32 -13.16
N VAL A 775 -35.17 50.63 -12.13
CA VAL A 775 -34.15 51.69 -12.18
C VAL A 775 -32.90 51.28 -11.39
N VAL A 776 -31.75 51.24 -12.07
CA VAL A 776 -30.41 51.03 -11.48
C VAL A 776 -29.63 52.36 -11.52
N ARG A 777 -29.21 52.88 -10.36
CA ARG A 777 -28.41 54.11 -10.24
C ARG A 777 -27.01 53.78 -9.74
N ARG A 778 -25.97 54.18 -10.50
CA ARG A 778 -24.57 53.99 -10.09
C ARG A 778 -24.01 55.27 -9.48
N LEU A 779 -23.58 55.19 -8.22
CA LEU A 779 -22.94 56.25 -7.45
C LEU A 779 -21.44 55.96 -7.35
N THR A 780 -20.61 56.65 -8.14
CA THR A 780 -19.15 56.44 -8.11
C THR A 780 -18.46 57.65 -7.50
N PHE A 781 -17.81 57.46 -6.34
CA PHE A 781 -17.00 58.51 -5.72
C PHE A 781 -15.61 58.58 -6.38
N SER A 782 -15.16 59.79 -6.66
CA SER A 782 -13.87 60.07 -7.33
C SER A 782 -12.95 61.00 -6.54
N ARG A 783 -13.43 61.56 -5.42
CA ARG A 783 -12.70 62.47 -4.52
C ARG A 783 -13.14 62.24 -3.08
N PRO A 784 -12.33 62.64 -2.07
CA PRO A 784 -12.73 62.56 -0.67
C PRO A 784 -14.05 63.30 -0.43
N MET A 785 -14.97 62.66 0.30
CA MET A 785 -16.33 63.15 0.52
C MET A 785 -16.43 63.87 1.88
N SER A 786 -17.13 65.00 1.93
CA SER A 786 -17.52 65.64 3.18
C SER A 786 -18.88 65.12 3.68
N VAL A 787 -19.21 65.37 4.96
CA VAL A 787 -20.54 65.05 5.51
C VAL A 787 -21.67 65.69 4.69
N ARG A 788 -21.47 66.93 4.23
CA ARG A 788 -22.43 67.65 3.36
C ARG A 788 -22.58 66.96 2.00
N ASP A 789 -21.48 66.51 1.39
CA ASP A 789 -21.54 65.78 0.11
C ASP A 789 -22.36 64.48 0.28
N VAL A 790 -22.18 63.76 1.39
CA VAL A 790 -22.95 62.54 1.69
C VAL A 790 -24.43 62.83 1.91
N GLU A 791 -24.79 63.94 2.55
CA GLU A 791 -26.19 64.31 2.78
C GLU A 791 -26.97 64.55 1.49
N THR A 792 -26.32 65.07 0.45
CA THR A 792 -26.96 65.29 -0.86
C THR A 792 -27.40 63.99 -1.54
N ILE A 793 -26.74 62.86 -1.25
CA ILE A 793 -27.08 61.54 -1.83
C ILE A 793 -28.49 61.10 -1.43
N PHE A 794 -28.93 61.47 -0.22
CA PHE A 794 -30.20 61.04 0.36
C PHE A 794 -31.35 62.06 0.17
N GLN A 795 -31.13 63.14 -0.60
CA GLN A 795 -32.15 64.16 -0.86
C GLN A 795 -33.13 63.77 -1.98
N ASP A 796 -32.80 62.78 -2.82
CA ASP A 796 -33.66 62.26 -3.88
C ASP A 796 -34.60 61.15 -3.35
N GLY A 797 -35.91 61.41 -3.27
CA GLY A 797 -36.91 60.54 -2.64
C GLY A 797 -37.45 59.37 -3.47
N ALA A 798 -36.72 58.87 -4.46
CA ALA A 798 -37.16 57.74 -5.28
C ALA A 798 -37.07 56.42 -4.49
N GLN A 799 -38.09 55.55 -4.63
CA GLN A 799 -38.18 54.26 -3.94
C GLN A 799 -38.11 53.11 -4.94
N GLY A 800 -37.64 51.94 -4.49
CA GLY A 800 -37.55 50.72 -5.31
C GLY A 800 -36.36 50.68 -6.28
N GLN A 801 -35.38 51.59 -6.14
CA GLN A 801 -34.18 51.61 -6.97
C GLN A 801 -33.09 50.68 -6.44
N LEU A 802 -32.22 50.21 -7.33
CA LEU A 802 -30.95 49.58 -6.97
C LEU A 802 -29.82 50.61 -7.08
N LEU A 803 -29.20 50.95 -5.95
CA LEU A 803 -28.06 51.87 -5.88
C LEU A 803 -26.76 51.08 -5.76
N VAL A 804 -25.91 51.21 -6.78
CA VAL A 804 -24.57 50.60 -6.79
C VAL A 804 -23.55 51.67 -6.42
N VAL A 805 -22.86 51.47 -5.29
CA VAL A 805 -21.90 52.43 -4.73
C VAL A 805 -20.48 51.98 -5.03
N GLY A 806 -19.80 52.71 -5.91
CA GLY A 806 -18.38 52.55 -6.23
C GLY A 806 -17.53 53.64 -5.58
N GLY A 807 -16.25 53.34 -5.34
CA GLY A 807 -15.31 54.33 -4.77
C GLY A 807 -15.41 54.49 -3.25
N PHE A 808 -15.85 53.44 -2.53
CA PHE A 808 -16.02 53.43 -1.07
C PHE A 808 -14.84 54.00 -0.27
N HIS A 809 -13.61 53.81 -0.74
CA HIS A 809 -12.38 54.31 -0.11
C HIS A 809 -12.33 55.84 0.06
N TRP A 810 -13.10 56.60 -0.72
CA TRP A 810 -13.17 58.06 -0.60
C TRP A 810 -14.01 58.57 0.59
N LEU A 811 -14.74 57.68 1.27
CA LEU A 811 -15.45 58.00 2.51
C LEU A 811 -14.55 57.91 3.76
N LEU A 812 -13.29 57.49 3.58
CA LEU A 812 -12.33 57.20 4.63
C LEU A 812 -11.12 58.13 4.53
N SER A 813 -10.74 58.74 5.64
CA SER A 813 -9.46 59.44 5.81
C SER A 813 -8.84 59.08 7.15
N MET A 814 -7.52 58.80 7.17
CA MET A 814 -6.78 58.50 8.40
C MET A 814 -6.46 59.75 9.25
N GLN A 815 -6.90 60.94 8.83
CA GLN A 815 -6.84 62.16 9.64
C GLN A 815 -7.82 62.11 10.82
N ALA A 816 -7.56 62.92 11.85
CA ALA A 816 -8.49 63.06 12.98
C ALA A 816 -9.87 63.54 12.48
N GLY A 817 -10.93 62.78 12.78
CA GLY A 817 -12.30 63.06 12.29
C GLY A 817 -12.60 62.59 10.87
N GLY A 818 -11.65 61.96 10.17
CA GLY A 818 -11.76 61.51 8.78
C GLY A 818 -12.75 60.37 8.50
N PHE A 819 -13.51 59.91 9.49
CA PHE A 819 -14.50 58.82 9.37
C PHE A 819 -15.95 59.32 9.48
N GLU A 820 -16.17 60.59 9.77
CA GLU A 820 -17.50 61.19 9.89
C GLU A 820 -18.35 61.05 8.61
N PRO A 821 -17.78 61.20 7.39
CA PRO A 821 -18.51 60.95 6.14
C PRO A 821 -19.01 59.50 6.02
N LEU A 822 -18.18 58.52 6.37
CA LEU A 822 -18.58 57.11 6.39
C LEU A 822 -19.72 56.85 7.39
N ARG A 823 -19.60 57.37 8.61
CA ARG A 823 -20.65 57.21 9.64
C ARG A 823 -21.97 57.83 9.20
N ARG A 824 -21.93 59.01 8.58
CA ARG A 824 -23.13 59.68 8.04
C ARG A 824 -23.75 58.88 6.89
N PHE A 825 -22.93 58.29 6.03
CA PHE A 825 -23.38 57.46 4.91
C PHE A 825 -24.10 56.21 5.43
N LEU A 826 -23.48 55.47 6.35
CA LEU A 826 -24.09 54.30 6.99
C LEU A 826 -25.39 54.65 7.73
N GLY A 827 -25.41 55.78 8.45
CA GLY A 827 -26.62 56.29 9.10
C GLY A 827 -27.73 56.63 8.10
N GLY A 828 -27.38 57.13 6.91
CA GLY A 828 -28.34 57.37 5.82
C GLY A 828 -28.91 56.09 5.23
N VAL A 829 -28.08 55.06 5.02
CA VAL A 829 -28.54 53.73 4.55
C VAL A 829 -29.46 53.07 5.58
N LEU A 830 -29.17 53.20 6.87
CA LEU A 830 -30.06 52.73 7.94
C LEU A 830 -31.39 53.49 7.96
N ALA A 831 -31.37 54.82 7.77
CA ALA A 831 -32.57 55.66 7.71
C ALA A 831 -33.45 55.41 6.47
N ASP A 832 -32.87 54.88 5.38
CA ASP A 832 -33.63 54.45 4.19
C ASP A 832 -34.58 53.28 4.51
N ALA A 833 -34.31 52.50 5.56
CA ALA A 833 -35.16 51.42 6.06
C ALA A 833 -35.59 50.39 4.99
N GLY A 834 -34.74 50.16 3.98
CA GLY A 834 -34.99 49.19 2.91
C GLY A 834 -35.98 49.67 1.84
N LYS A 835 -36.23 50.98 1.73
CA LYS A 835 -36.96 51.58 0.60
C LYS A 835 -36.21 51.38 -0.72
N ASN A 836 -34.89 51.40 -0.68
CA ASN A 836 -34.02 51.12 -1.80
C ASN A 836 -33.09 49.93 -1.52
N ALA A 837 -32.62 49.29 -2.60
CA ALA A 837 -31.61 48.25 -2.54
C ALA A 837 -30.22 48.85 -2.73
N TRP A 838 -29.24 48.46 -1.93
CA TRP A 838 -27.88 49.02 -1.94
C TRP A 838 -26.85 47.92 -2.16
N VAL A 839 -25.96 48.11 -3.15
CA VAL A 839 -24.80 47.24 -3.39
C VAL A 839 -23.54 48.08 -3.27
N LEU A 840 -22.65 47.72 -2.35
CA LEU A 840 -21.40 48.43 -2.09
C LEU A 840 -20.19 47.70 -2.69
N GLU A 841 -19.42 48.37 -3.54
CA GLU A 841 -18.15 47.86 -4.07
C GLU A 841 -16.99 48.34 -3.18
N ALA A 842 -16.25 47.40 -2.59
CA ALA A 842 -15.11 47.72 -1.72
C ALA A 842 -13.88 46.86 -2.04
N ALA A 843 -12.70 47.48 -1.92
CA ALA A 843 -11.44 46.75 -1.96
C ALA A 843 -11.18 46.08 -0.59
N GLU A 844 -10.65 44.85 -0.58
CA GLU A 844 -10.39 44.07 0.64
C GLU A 844 -9.64 44.86 1.75
N PRO A 845 -8.51 45.57 1.48
CA PRO A 845 -7.82 46.32 2.53
C PRO A 845 -8.65 47.46 3.12
N VAL A 846 -9.45 48.10 2.27
CA VAL A 846 -10.31 49.23 2.62
C VAL A 846 -11.49 48.75 3.45
N TRP A 847 -12.09 47.62 3.07
CA TRP A 847 -13.16 46.96 3.83
C TRP A 847 -12.66 46.51 5.21
N ALA A 848 -11.53 45.80 5.24
CA ALA A 848 -10.90 45.31 6.46
C ALA A 848 -10.54 46.44 7.44
N TYR A 849 -10.19 47.62 6.90
CA TYR A 849 -9.95 48.80 7.70
C TYR A 849 -11.26 49.46 8.17
N ALA A 850 -12.25 49.62 7.28
CA ALA A 850 -13.53 50.27 7.58
C ALA A 850 -14.34 49.52 8.66
N ARG A 851 -14.40 48.18 8.59
CA ARG A 851 -15.11 47.34 9.58
C ARG A 851 -14.59 47.48 11.02
N ARG A 852 -13.33 47.92 11.19
CA ARG A 852 -12.75 48.15 12.53
C ARG A 852 -13.17 49.48 13.14
N LEU A 853 -13.69 50.40 12.33
CA LEU A 853 -13.88 51.80 12.69
C LEU A 853 -15.35 52.24 12.63
N ALA A 854 -16.16 51.54 11.83
CA ALA A 854 -17.58 51.78 11.66
C ALA A 854 -18.34 50.44 11.48
N PRO A 855 -19.64 50.39 11.82
CA PRO A 855 -20.46 49.18 11.74
C PRO A 855 -20.88 48.85 10.30
N VAL A 856 -19.91 48.75 9.38
CA VAL A 856 -20.18 48.50 7.95
C VAL A 856 -20.79 47.11 7.74
N GLU A 857 -20.34 46.10 8.50
CA GLU A 857 -20.87 44.72 8.45
C GLU A 857 -22.30 44.62 9.01
N ASP A 858 -22.65 45.44 10.00
CA ASP A 858 -24.01 45.47 10.57
C ASP A 858 -25.01 46.12 9.60
N VAL A 859 -24.57 47.10 8.80
CA VAL A 859 -25.40 47.79 7.81
C VAL A 859 -25.48 47.01 6.49
N PHE A 860 -24.40 46.37 6.07
CA PHE A 860 -24.35 45.52 4.87
C PHE A 860 -24.26 44.05 5.28
N SER A 861 -25.41 43.48 5.65
CA SER A 861 -25.53 42.15 6.25
C SER A 861 -25.03 40.99 5.39
N GLU A 862 -25.03 41.13 4.07
CA GLU A 862 -24.48 40.13 3.15
C GLU A 862 -23.25 40.69 2.45
N ALA A 863 -22.12 40.00 2.58
CA ALA A 863 -20.87 40.39 1.93
C ALA A 863 -20.29 39.21 1.12
N ILE A 864 -20.14 39.41 -0.19
CA ILE A 864 -19.45 38.48 -1.07
C ILE A 864 -17.97 38.86 -1.05
N THR A 865 -17.10 37.94 -0.64
CA THR A 865 -15.66 38.11 -0.79
C THR A 865 -15.17 37.34 -2.01
N VAL A 866 -14.62 38.05 -2.99
CA VAL A 866 -14.10 37.47 -4.23
C VAL A 866 -12.59 37.28 -4.08
N GLY A 867 -12.20 36.02 -3.89
CA GLY A 867 -10.81 35.59 -3.76
C GLY A 867 -10.11 35.36 -5.10
N PRO A 868 -8.79 35.11 -5.08
CA PRO A 868 -8.06 34.64 -6.25
C PRO A 868 -8.53 33.23 -6.66
N VAL A 869 -8.50 32.96 -7.96
CA VAL A 869 -8.80 31.64 -8.53
C VAL A 869 -7.59 30.71 -8.40
N SER A 870 -7.84 29.40 -8.32
CA SER A 870 -6.80 28.39 -8.30
C SER A 870 -6.04 28.33 -9.65
N PRO A 871 -4.84 27.73 -9.70
CA PRO A 871 -4.13 27.53 -10.96
C PRO A 871 -4.96 26.77 -12.00
N GLN A 872 -5.73 25.76 -11.55
CA GLN A 872 -6.59 24.93 -12.40
C GLN A 872 -7.80 25.72 -12.91
N GLU A 873 -8.43 26.54 -12.05
CA GLU A 873 -9.53 27.42 -12.43
C GLU A 873 -9.06 28.52 -13.41
N LEU A 874 -7.85 29.05 -13.20
CA LEU A 874 -7.22 30.03 -14.08
C LEU A 874 -6.95 29.42 -15.46
N GLU A 875 -6.38 28.22 -15.48
CA GLU A 875 -6.15 27.45 -16.69
C GLU A 875 -7.46 27.17 -17.41
N GLY A 876 -8.46 26.61 -16.72
CA GLY A 876 -9.77 26.34 -17.30
C GLY A 876 -10.41 27.58 -17.92
N SER A 877 -10.37 28.73 -17.22
CA SER A 877 -10.91 29.99 -17.73
C SER A 877 -10.20 30.48 -19.00
N LEU A 878 -8.87 30.36 -19.06
CA LEU A 878 -8.08 30.78 -20.23
C LEU A 878 -8.22 29.80 -21.40
N MET A 879 -8.27 28.50 -21.12
CA MET A 879 -8.44 27.46 -22.13
C MET A 879 -9.84 27.50 -22.74
N SER A 880 -10.89 27.74 -21.94
CA SER A 880 -12.25 27.95 -22.45
C SER A 880 -12.32 29.11 -23.45
N ARG A 881 -11.61 30.22 -23.17
CA ARG A 881 -11.55 31.37 -24.08
C ARG A 881 -10.68 31.11 -25.31
N HIS A 882 -9.61 30.35 -25.16
CA HIS A 882 -8.76 29.96 -26.28
C HIS A 882 -9.49 29.00 -27.23
N ALA A 883 -10.28 28.06 -26.71
CA ALA A 883 -11.05 27.12 -27.52
C ALA A 883 -12.00 27.85 -28.51
N LEU A 884 -12.55 29.01 -28.12
CA LEU A 884 -13.38 29.86 -28.98
C LEU A 884 -12.62 30.43 -30.20
N SER A 885 -11.28 30.44 -30.17
CA SER A 885 -10.49 30.92 -31.30
C SER A 885 -10.30 29.87 -32.40
N GLY A 886 -10.59 28.59 -32.13
CA GLY A 886 -10.38 27.49 -33.07
C GLY A 886 -8.91 27.19 -33.42
N LEU A 887 -7.95 27.86 -32.77
CA LEU A 887 -6.51 27.69 -32.99
C LEU A 887 -5.94 26.65 -32.02
N GLY A 888 -4.97 25.86 -32.46
CA GLY A 888 -4.17 25.00 -31.60
C GLY A 888 -3.21 25.80 -30.73
N LEU A 889 -2.70 25.17 -29.67
CA LEU A 889 -1.80 25.80 -28.69
C LEU A 889 -0.51 24.99 -28.55
N ARG A 890 0.65 25.66 -28.56
CA ARG A 890 1.94 25.04 -28.24
C ARG A 890 2.72 25.87 -27.23
N PHE A 891 3.24 25.22 -26.19
CA PHE A 891 4.08 25.87 -25.17
C PHE A 891 5.56 25.63 -25.45
N ALA A 892 6.37 26.69 -25.35
CA ALA A 892 7.82 26.59 -25.48
C ALA A 892 8.42 25.80 -24.29
N GLY A 893 9.07 24.67 -24.56
CA GLY A 893 9.71 23.83 -23.55
C GLY A 893 10.87 23.00 -24.11
N PRO A 894 11.81 22.53 -23.26
CA PRO A 894 12.91 21.67 -23.68
C PRO A 894 12.38 20.25 -23.96
N GLY A 895 12.24 19.91 -25.24
CA GLY A 895 11.89 18.56 -25.71
C GLY A 895 10.71 18.55 -26.68
N GLU A 896 10.74 17.62 -27.65
CA GLU A 896 9.65 17.36 -28.58
C GLU A 896 8.83 16.15 -28.12
N GLY A 897 7.50 16.30 -28.00
CA GLY A 897 6.57 15.22 -27.67
C GLY A 897 5.46 15.61 -26.67
N PRO A 898 4.35 14.85 -26.60
CA PRO A 898 3.15 15.21 -25.82
C PRO A 898 3.38 15.30 -24.30
N ALA A 899 4.33 14.52 -23.75
CA ALA A 899 4.71 14.61 -22.35
C ALA A 899 5.52 15.88 -22.03
N ALA A 900 6.38 16.31 -22.96
CA ALA A 900 7.15 17.55 -22.83
C ALA A 900 6.23 18.79 -22.93
N GLU A 901 5.22 18.71 -23.80
CA GLU A 901 4.19 19.73 -23.98
C GLU A 901 3.28 19.87 -22.76
N SER A 902 2.84 18.74 -22.18
CA SER A 902 2.06 18.72 -20.93
C SER A 902 2.84 19.33 -19.76
N GLY A 903 4.13 18.96 -19.62
CA GLY A 903 4.99 19.54 -18.60
C GLY A 903 5.36 21.01 -18.84
N ALA A 904 5.38 21.48 -20.09
CA ALA A 904 5.57 22.89 -20.43
C ALA A 904 4.32 23.73 -20.12
N ARG A 905 3.14 23.19 -20.45
CA ARG A 905 1.83 23.77 -20.11
C ARG A 905 1.65 23.94 -18.60
N GLU A 906 1.92 22.89 -17.82
CA GLU A 906 1.81 22.93 -16.36
C GLU A 906 2.74 24.01 -15.77
N ARG A 907 4.01 24.04 -16.20
CA ARG A 907 4.97 25.06 -15.77
C ARG A 907 4.55 26.47 -16.15
N PHE A 908 3.96 26.64 -17.34
CA PHE A 908 3.46 27.93 -17.80
C PHE A 908 2.33 28.43 -16.90
N PHE A 909 1.32 27.60 -16.61
CA PHE A 909 0.18 28.03 -15.78
C PHE A 909 0.55 28.22 -14.31
N ILE A 910 1.50 27.44 -13.78
CA ILE A 910 2.09 27.71 -12.46
C ILE A 910 2.77 29.08 -12.47
N GLY A 911 3.63 29.36 -13.46
CA GLY A 911 4.32 30.66 -13.56
C GLY A 911 3.35 31.83 -13.76
N LEU A 912 2.31 31.64 -14.57
CA LEU A 912 1.26 32.63 -14.80
C LEU A 912 0.43 32.86 -13.53
N HIS A 913 0.09 31.82 -12.78
CA HIS A 913 -0.61 31.94 -11.51
C HIS A 913 0.24 32.69 -10.49
N THR A 914 1.52 32.34 -10.35
CA THR A 914 2.46 33.04 -9.45
C THR A 914 2.62 34.51 -9.84
N HIS A 915 2.72 34.83 -11.14
CA HIS A 915 2.82 36.22 -11.61
C HIS A 915 1.54 37.02 -11.33
N THR A 916 0.37 36.41 -11.54
CA THR A 916 -0.92 37.11 -11.53
C THR A 916 -1.62 37.08 -10.18
N GLY A 917 -1.21 36.16 -9.30
CA GLY A 917 -1.88 35.85 -8.04
C GLY A 917 -3.24 35.20 -8.23
N GLY A 918 -3.43 34.41 -9.29
CA GLY A 918 -4.72 33.81 -9.61
C GLY A 918 -5.81 34.83 -9.94
N ARG A 919 -5.50 35.92 -10.64
CA ARG A 919 -6.49 36.96 -11.00
C ARG A 919 -6.69 37.06 -12.49
N LEU A 920 -7.90 36.74 -12.95
CA LEU A 920 -8.24 36.72 -14.39
C LEU A 920 -7.95 38.06 -15.08
N THR A 921 -8.33 39.21 -14.51
CA THR A 921 -8.07 40.52 -15.13
C THR A 921 -6.58 40.82 -15.35
N ARG A 922 -5.67 40.14 -14.62
CA ARG A 922 -4.22 40.26 -14.78
C ARG A 922 -3.62 39.14 -15.62
N ALA A 923 -4.22 37.96 -15.54
CA ALA A 923 -3.82 36.82 -16.35
C ALA A 923 -4.09 37.03 -17.83
N LEU A 924 -5.14 37.77 -18.21
CA LEU A 924 -5.44 38.04 -19.62
C LEU A 924 -4.34 38.89 -20.31
N PRO A 925 -3.89 40.05 -19.77
CA PRO A 925 -2.74 40.75 -20.34
C PRO A 925 -1.45 39.93 -20.30
N ALA A 926 -1.19 39.19 -19.21
CA ALA A 926 0.02 38.38 -19.07
C ALA A 926 0.03 37.17 -20.04
N TRP A 927 -1.14 36.61 -20.34
CA TRP A 927 -1.34 35.61 -21.38
C TRP A 927 -0.99 36.19 -22.74
N LEU A 928 -1.55 37.34 -23.09
CA LEU A 928 -1.30 38.01 -24.37
C LEU A 928 0.18 38.42 -24.52
N SER A 929 0.83 38.87 -23.46
CA SER A 929 2.27 39.19 -23.50
C SER A 929 3.16 37.95 -23.60
N SER A 930 2.62 36.76 -23.37
CA SER A 930 3.34 35.49 -23.51
C SER A 930 3.17 34.87 -24.90
N VAL A 931 2.38 35.47 -25.80
CA VAL A 931 2.25 35.01 -27.18
C VAL A 931 3.49 35.42 -27.96
N VAL A 932 4.26 34.44 -28.44
CA VAL A 932 5.49 34.66 -29.22
C VAL A 932 5.17 34.80 -30.70
N GLU A 933 4.30 33.93 -31.21
CA GLU A 933 3.94 33.86 -32.63
C GLU A 933 2.53 33.28 -32.77
N VAL A 934 1.76 33.82 -33.73
CA VAL A 934 0.49 33.23 -34.17
C VAL A 934 0.71 32.79 -35.62
N ASP A 935 0.81 31.48 -35.83
CA ASP A 935 0.99 30.89 -37.16
C ASP A 935 -0.39 30.66 -37.78
N GLU A 936 -0.82 31.60 -38.65
CA GLU A 936 -2.12 31.54 -39.31
C GLU A 936 -2.22 30.39 -40.33
N GLU A 937 -1.10 29.97 -40.94
CA GLU A 937 -1.07 28.85 -41.90
C GLU A 937 -1.14 27.50 -41.18
N ALA A 938 -0.45 27.35 -40.05
CA ALA A 938 -0.50 26.13 -39.24
C ALA A 938 -1.66 26.09 -38.23
N GLN A 939 -2.45 27.16 -38.11
CA GLN A 939 -3.55 27.31 -37.15
C GLN A 939 -3.10 27.09 -35.68
N VAL A 940 -1.91 27.56 -35.30
CA VAL A 940 -1.32 27.33 -33.95
C VAL A 940 -0.78 28.62 -33.33
N VAL A 941 -1.10 28.83 -32.05
CA VAL A 941 -0.53 29.88 -31.20
C VAL A 941 0.66 29.32 -30.42
N ARG A 942 1.82 29.96 -30.53
CA ARG A 942 3.03 29.62 -29.77
C ARG A 942 3.16 30.51 -28.53
N MET A 943 3.20 29.87 -27.36
CA MET A 943 3.33 30.52 -26.06
C MET A 943 4.78 30.43 -25.56
N GLY A 944 5.36 31.59 -25.26
CA GLY A 944 6.63 31.74 -24.53
C GLY A 944 6.44 31.61 -23.01
N PRO A 945 7.52 31.77 -22.23
CA PRO A 945 7.42 31.76 -20.77
C PRO A 945 6.61 32.98 -20.26
N PRO A 946 5.87 32.84 -19.13
CA PRO A 946 5.15 33.96 -18.55
C PRO A 946 6.13 35.00 -17.99
N PRO A 947 5.72 36.28 -17.90
CA PRO A 947 6.55 37.33 -17.35
C PRO A 947 6.94 37.04 -15.88
N PRO A 948 8.15 37.44 -15.43
CA PRO A 948 8.62 37.13 -14.09
C PRO A 948 7.73 37.76 -13.00
N PRO A 949 7.57 37.13 -11.82
CA PRO A 949 6.65 37.61 -10.79
C PRO A 949 7.17 38.90 -10.14
N VAL A 950 6.30 39.91 -10.07
CA VAL A 950 6.57 41.23 -9.46
C VAL A 950 6.83 41.13 -7.94
N VAL A 951 6.41 40.04 -7.30
CA VAL A 951 6.58 39.79 -5.86
C VAL A 951 8.07 39.74 -5.48
N SER A 952 8.92 39.13 -6.31
CA SER A 952 10.36 39.02 -6.04
C SER A 952 11.00 40.41 -5.98
N ALA A 953 10.66 41.28 -6.95
CA ALA A 953 11.07 42.67 -7.03
C ALA A 953 10.57 43.53 -5.87
N LEU A 954 9.33 43.33 -5.40
CA LEU A 954 8.79 44.08 -4.27
C LEU A 954 9.33 43.60 -2.92
N SER A 955 9.72 42.32 -2.81
CA SER A 955 10.21 41.73 -1.55
C SER A 955 11.58 42.27 -1.10
N THR A 956 12.33 42.87 -2.04
CA THR A 956 13.65 43.48 -1.80
C THR A 956 13.57 44.94 -1.36
N LEU A 957 12.40 45.57 -1.39
CA LEU A 957 12.20 46.95 -0.92
C LEU A 957 12.46 47.07 0.58
N GLU A 958 12.97 48.23 0.99
CA GLU A 958 13.19 48.55 2.40
C GLU A 958 11.89 48.57 3.20
N ASP A 959 11.94 48.10 4.44
CA ASP A 959 10.81 48.01 5.36
C ASP A 959 10.09 49.38 5.53
N GLU A 960 10.85 50.49 5.54
CA GLU A 960 10.29 51.85 5.64
C GLU A 960 9.40 52.22 4.44
N ILE A 961 9.79 51.81 3.23
CA ILE A 961 9.01 52.01 2.00
C ILE A 961 7.76 51.14 2.03
N LEU A 962 7.89 49.87 2.45
CA LEU A 962 6.77 48.94 2.57
C LEU A 962 5.72 49.42 3.58
N VAL A 963 6.14 50.01 4.70
CA VAL A 963 5.23 50.61 5.70
C VAL A 963 4.48 51.81 5.12
N LEU A 964 5.17 52.68 4.35
CA LEU A 964 4.53 53.80 3.68
C LEU A 964 3.49 53.31 2.67
N LEU A 965 3.85 52.35 1.81
CA LEU A 965 2.94 51.77 0.83
C LEU A 965 1.75 51.04 1.49
N MET A 966 1.97 50.41 2.64
CA MET A 966 0.90 49.80 3.44
C MET A 966 -0.10 50.87 3.93
N ALA A 967 0.37 52.04 4.37
CA ALA A 967 -0.52 53.13 4.76
C ALA A 967 -1.39 53.60 3.58
N VAL A 968 -0.79 53.76 2.39
CA VAL A 968 -1.54 54.12 1.17
C VAL A 968 -2.55 53.04 0.78
N LEU A 969 -2.17 51.75 0.83
CA LEU A 969 -3.07 50.64 0.52
C LEU A 969 -4.29 50.56 1.45
N ARG A 970 -4.12 50.84 2.75
CA ARG A 970 -5.20 50.72 3.76
C ARG A 970 -6.30 51.75 3.57
N GLN A 971 -5.95 53.01 3.27
CA GLN A 971 -6.92 54.06 2.96
C GLN A 971 -7.36 54.03 1.49
N GLY A 972 -6.56 53.42 0.60
CA GLY A 972 -6.78 53.39 -0.84
C GLY A 972 -6.23 54.62 -1.58
N TRP A 973 -6.02 55.72 -0.85
CA TRP A 973 -5.43 56.97 -1.32
C TRP A 973 -4.70 57.69 -0.16
N VAL A 974 -3.79 58.61 -0.49
CA VAL A 974 -3.16 59.50 0.50
C VAL A 974 -2.86 60.86 -0.13
N ASP A 975 -2.77 61.91 0.70
CA ASP A 975 -2.21 63.21 0.33
C ASP A 975 -1.04 63.58 1.26
N GLY A 976 -0.28 64.62 0.88
CA GLY A 976 0.85 65.12 1.66
C GLY A 976 0.50 65.42 3.12
N PRO A 977 -0.59 66.15 3.42
CA PRO A 977 -1.02 66.44 4.79
C PRO A 977 -1.34 65.19 5.63
N THR A 978 -2.06 64.21 5.06
CA THR A 978 -2.39 62.96 5.78
C THR A 978 -1.13 62.17 6.09
N LEU A 979 -0.19 62.09 5.14
CA LEU A 979 1.06 61.38 5.35
C LEU A 979 1.97 62.08 6.37
N ALA A 980 2.06 63.41 6.31
CA ALA A 980 2.79 64.23 7.27
C ALA A 980 2.27 64.00 8.70
N GLN A 981 0.96 63.94 8.87
CA GLN A 981 0.34 63.64 10.16
C GLN A 981 0.60 62.20 10.63
N LEU A 982 0.47 61.20 9.75
CA LEU A 982 0.65 59.78 10.08
C LEU A 982 2.07 59.45 10.53
N PHE A 983 3.08 59.98 9.83
CA PHE A 983 4.49 59.68 10.08
C PHE A 983 5.21 60.76 10.91
N ARG A 984 4.49 61.80 11.34
CA ARG A 984 5.01 62.98 12.07
C ARG A 984 6.15 63.68 11.31
N TRP A 985 5.95 63.86 10.00
CA TRP A 985 6.86 64.60 9.13
C TRP A 985 6.34 66.01 8.88
N ASP A 986 7.20 66.91 8.41
CA ASP A 986 6.73 68.14 7.78
C ASP A 986 6.12 67.84 6.40
N GLU A 987 5.21 68.72 5.95
CA GLU A 987 4.45 68.51 4.71
C GLU A 987 5.36 68.45 3.47
N VAL A 988 6.48 69.19 3.47
CA VAL A 988 7.44 69.19 2.35
C VAL A 988 8.16 67.85 2.26
N THR A 989 8.60 67.28 3.39
CA THR A 989 9.21 65.95 3.45
C THR A 989 8.23 64.86 3.03
N ALA A 990 6.98 64.91 3.49
CA ALA A 990 5.94 63.96 3.10
C ALA A 990 5.66 64.01 1.59
N GLN A 991 5.53 65.21 1.02
CA GLN A 991 5.33 65.41 -0.41
C GLN A 991 6.55 64.95 -1.23
N GLY A 992 7.77 65.21 -0.76
CA GLY A 992 9.01 64.77 -1.40
C GLY A 992 9.12 63.26 -1.46
N ARG A 993 8.77 62.55 -0.38
CA ARG A 993 8.74 61.07 -0.36
C ARG A 993 7.66 60.49 -1.27
N LEU A 994 6.47 61.08 -1.32
CA LEU A 994 5.41 60.66 -2.26
C LEU A 994 5.84 60.84 -3.72
N MET A 995 6.46 61.97 -4.05
CA MET A 995 6.97 62.23 -5.40
C MET A 995 8.09 61.27 -5.79
N ARG A 996 9.00 60.92 -4.86
CA ARG A 996 10.01 59.88 -5.10
C ARG A 996 9.38 58.55 -5.47
N LEU A 997 8.37 58.10 -4.72
CA LEU A 997 7.67 56.84 -5.01
C LEU A 997 6.86 56.87 -6.32
N VAL A 998 6.45 58.04 -6.81
CA VAL A 998 5.88 58.19 -8.15
C VAL A 998 6.96 58.01 -9.22
N THR A 999 8.14 58.60 -9.03
CA THR A 999 9.30 58.43 -9.92
C THR A 999 9.76 56.97 -9.98
N ASP A 1000 9.77 56.29 -8.84
CA ASP A 1000 10.12 54.86 -8.71
C ASP A 1000 9.04 53.92 -9.30
N GLY A 1001 7.93 54.47 -9.82
CA GLY A 1001 6.85 53.72 -10.45
C GLY A 1001 5.93 52.98 -9.46
N LEU A 1002 6.08 53.20 -8.15
CA LEU A 1002 5.29 52.53 -7.11
C LEU A 1002 3.91 53.19 -6.91
N LEU A 1003 3.86 54.52 -7.03
CA LEU A 1003 2.64 55.32 -6.91
C LEU A 1003 2.24 55.95 -8.26
N GLU A 1004 0.95 56.25 -8.39
CA GLU A 1004 0.38 57.10 -9.43
C GLU A 1004 -0.25 58.34 -8.78
N ARG A 1005 -0.15 59.48 -9.47
CA ARG A 1005 -0.77 60.73 -9.04
C ARG A 1005 -2.13 60.87 -9.70
N LYS A 1006 -3.19 61.03 -8.92
CA LYS A 1006 -4.54 61.33 -9.39
C LYS A 1006 -4.76 62.85 -9.45
N THR A 1007 -5.76 63.26 -10.22
CA THR A 1007 -6.24 64.65 -10.28
C THR A 1007 -6.65 65.12 -8.88
N GLY A 1008 -6.19 66.28 -8.45
CA GLY A 1008 -6.47 66.84 -7.11
C GLY A 1008 -5.38 66.67 -6.05
N GLY A 1009 -4.20 66.13 -6.39
CA GLY A 1009 -3.06 66.05 -5.46
C GLY A 1009 -3.01 64.78 -4.59
N PHE A 1010 -3.84 63.78 -4.92
CA PHE A 1010 -3.89 62.49 -4.24
C PHE A 1010 -2.98 61.46 -4.92
N PHE A 1011 -2.45 60.54 -4.12
CA PHE A 1011 -1.57 59.46 -4.57
C PHE A 1011 -2.20 58.11 -4.27
N THR A 1012 -2.14 57.21 -5.24
CA THR A 1012 -2.63 55.83 -5.10
C THR A 1012 -1.55 54.85 -5.56
N VAL A 1013 -1.51 53.65 -4.99
CA VAL A 1013 -0.59 52.60 -5.48
C VAL A 1013 -1.01 52.21 -6.89
N ARG A 1014 -0.05 52.03 -7.81
CA ARG A 1014 -0.37 51.61 -9.19
C ARG A 1014 -1.14 50.29 -9.18
N ARG A 1015 -2.17 50.22 -10.02
CA ARG A 1015 -3.15 49.11 -9.99
C ARG A 1015 -2.50 47.73 -10.15
N HIS A 1016 -1.45 47.58 -10.95
CA HIS A 1016 -0.74 46.30 -11.16
C HIS A 1016 0.18 45.90 -9.98
N LEU A 1017 0.62 46.82 -9.14
CA LEU A 1017 1.52 46.52 -8.01
C LEU A 1017 0.81 46.13 -6.72
N ARG A 1018 -0.47 46.52 -6.56
CA ARG A 1018 -1.24 46.33 -5.32
C ARG A 1018 -1.25 44.90 -4.78
N HIS A 1019 -1.43 43.90 -5.64
CA HIS A 1019 -1.42 42.48 -5.25
C HIS A 1019 -0.03 42.02 -4.78
N GLY A 1020 1.00 42.25 -5.60
CA GLY A 1020 2.36 41.83 -5.24
C GLY A 1020 2.80 42.45 -3.92
N LEU A 1021 2.39 43.70 -3.68
CA LEU A 1021 2.60 44.37 -2.41
C LEU A 1021 1.80 43.75 -1.25
N GLN A 1022 0.53 43.39 -1.44
CA GLN A 1022 -0.25 42.65 -0.44
C GLN A 1022 0.42 41.31 -0.07
N GLU A 1023 0.94 40.59 -1.05
CA GLU A 1023 1.61 39.31 -0.85
C GLU A 1023 2.93 39.45 -0.08
N VAL A 1024 3.72 40.48 -0.40
CA VAL A 1024 4.93 40.84 0.37
C VAL A 1024 4.55 41.21 1.81
N LEU A 1025 3.49 42.00 2.01
CA LEU A 1025 3.04 42.38 3.35
C LEU A 1025 2.48 41.19 4.14
N ARG A 1026 1.81 40.21 3.50
CA ARG A 1026 1.36 38.96 4.11
C ARG A 1026 2.53 38.05 4.49
N SER A 1027 3.50 37.86 3.59
CA SER A 1027 4.70 37.04 3.86
C SER A 1027 5.56 37.60 4.99
N ARG A 1028 5.58 38.93 5.18
CA ARG A 1028 6.21 39.61 6.33
C ARG A 1028 5.35 39.58 7.61
N GLY A 1029 4.11 39.10 7.54
CA GLY A 1029 3.16 39.03 8.66
C GLY A 1029 2.52 40.36 9.06
N TRP A 1030 2.65 41.41 8.25
CA TRP A 1030 2.13 42.75 8.54
C TRP A 1030 0.67 42.93 8.11
N TYR A 1031 0.19 42.07 7.22
CA TYR A 1031 -1.16 42.05 6.70
C TYR A 1031 -1.73 40.62 6.86
N ARG A 1032 -2.97 40.50 7.36
CA ARG A 1032 -3.67 39.22 7.53
C ARG A 1032 -4.84 39.16 6.58
#